data_AF-A0A174D1U4-F1
#
_entry.id   AF-A0A174D1U4-F1
#
_cell.length_a   1.000
_cell.length_b   1.000
_cell.length_c   1.000
_cell.angle_alpha   90.00
_cell.angle_beta   90.00
_cell.angle_gamma   90.00
#
_symmetry.space_group_name_H-M   'P 1'
#
loop_
_entity.id
_entity.type
_entity.pdbx_description
1 polymer ?
#
loop_
_entity_poly.entity_id
_entity_poly.type
_entity_poly.pdbx_seq_one_letter_code
_entity_poly.pdbx_strand_id
1 'polypeptide(L)'
;MLYETIAFPDNAPLQCSIVEVEEYPFHMHDDVLEIMFALEGSFELTVVNNVLDMKAGDIYVSCPRELHRLCAYPHTRGTVMLLHINVEAYRAEFPDLRTYQFANSALENNTAGIQMLGSYLKKQLPRLLDRTGTETAAYREVGEKILNTLIKEFQCYYLGSGFPEFNNAYKGNELQLRRIRRITDYIYRNYNKPIRIEDVAAMEHISANHLTNILKNGCGVGFRTFLNMARVEKSAAMLLEGGKGLQTIAYECGFSKYKYFSDSFEKSFRTTPQQYRRRYQSRTIAVQAYSCRALEGQELELLLQKFCRKSEEISLDWGGRYEEKPLRRPRCVSLAGAAYDHITCFPELRRLREELGLDTVALDLDFLRRYRNSPRVLNYILNDLWSLRMRLRVCVPPGEPLRGLREELEPLRERFLRPGGELEVIVLAAPGEEERARTLAEALSAGRLPVRVTGAEHRPEANALYGSGYMPGYLLHTMASSRGSRMPRLTLLDGDSGVALLTPEGLKRPVYHLFSLLEQLGDTVIAQGDMYLAARQSGREDIQVLLYHYDACFDTLFEGGSRVEEQAPFVELMKDHDYNREVTLSVRGMTGRFAIRKYRLTSEEYASRYRDFPLPPADGLSAETLRVLNGTLAPEMSLNLLELDGAYHLTLKLAPFEVLLLCFEKL
;
A
#
# COMPACT_ATOMS: atom_id res chain seq x y z
N MET A 1 0.33 35.15 -22.56
CA MET A 1 0.47 35.05 -21.10
C MET A 1 0.67 33.59 -20.73
N LEU A 2 1.53 33.26 -19.76
CA LEU A 2 1.76 31.89 -19.30
C LEU A 2 0.74 31.43 -18.24
N TYR A 3 -0.06 32.35 -17.72
CA TYR A 3 -1.08 32.05 -16.73
C TYR A 3 -2.32 31.48 -17.38
N GLU A 4 -2.66 30.26 -17.01
CA GLU A 4 -3.95 29.66 -17.33
C GLU A 4 -4.96 29.96 -16.22
N THR A 5 -6.15 30.40 -16.63
CA THR A 5 -7.26 30.66 -15.71
C THR A 5 -8.13 29.43 -15.58
N ILE A 6 -8.17 28.87 -14.37
CA ILE A 6 -9.08 27.78 -14.01
C ILE A 6 -10.34 28.37 -13.40
N ALA A 7 -11.50 27.98 -13.92
CA ALA A 7 -12.78 28.54 -13.51
C ALA A 7 -13.42 27.73 -12.39
N PHE A 8 -13.63 28.35 -11.22
CA PHE A 8 -14.38 27.77 -10.10
C PHE A 8 -15.72 28.49 -9.94
N PRO A 9 -16.81 28.01 -10.57
CA PRO A 9 -18.15 28.59 -10.42
C PRO A 9 -18.54 28.63 -8.94
N ASP A 10 -19.17 29.71 -8.49
CA ASP A 10 -19.65 29.89 -7.11
C ASP A 10 -18.58 29.65 -6.02
N ASN A 11 -17.32 29.96 -6.33
CA ASN A 11 -16.16 29.71 -5.46
C ASN A 11 -16.04 28.23 -5.07
N ALA A 12 -16.40 27.33 -5.99
CA ALA A 12 -16.27 25.89 -5.81
C ALA A 12 -14.85 25.55 -5.32
N PRO A 13 -14.73 24.65 -4.33
CA PRO A 13 -13.43 24.36 -3.75
C PRO A 13 -12.53 23.49 -4.66
N LEU A 14 -13.14 22.73 -5.57
CA LEU A 14 -12.47 21.75 -6.42
C LEU A 14 -13.03 21.81 -7.85
N GLN A 15 -12.17 21.55 -8.84
CA GLN A 15 -12.55 21.27 -10.21
C GLN A 15 -11.77 20.06 -10.71
N CYS A 16 -12.46 19.08 -11.30
CA CYS A 16 -11.84 17.85 -11.77
C CYS A 16 -12.16 17.61 -13.24
N SER A 17 -11.17 17.11 -13.99
CA SER A 17 -11.34 16.60 -15.34
C SER A 17 -10.47 15.36 -15.57
N ILE A 18 -10.93 14.48 -16.45
CA ILE A 18 -10.09 13.40 -16.99
C ILE A 18 -9.83 13.74 -18.45
N VAL A 19 -8.56 13.79 -18.81
CA VAL A 19 -8.12 14.23 -20.13
C VAL A 19 -7.17 13.22 -20.75
N GLU A 20 -7.35 12.98 -22.05
CA GLU A 20 -6.29 12.46 -22.90
C GLU A 20 -5.37 13.60 -23.28
N VAL A 21 -4.09 13.47 -22.94
CA VAL A 21 -3.07 14.48 -23.18
C VAL A 21 -2.11 13.96 -24.24
N GLU A 22 -1.96 14.69 -25.33
CA GLU A 22 -0.79 14.57 -26.20
C GLU A 22 0.27 15.59 -25.79
N GLU A 23 -0.15 16.85 -25.63
CA GLU A 23 0.70 17.98 -25.27
C GLU A 23 -0.09 19.01 -24.46
N TYR A 24 0.33 19.26 -23.23
CA TYR A 24 -0.10 20.37 -22.40
C TYR A 24 1.09 21.34 -22.26
N PRO A 25 1.15 22.41 -23.07
CA PRO A 25 2.30 23.31 -23.16
C PRO A 25 2.65 23.99 -21.83
N PHE A 26 3.79 24.68 -21.79
CA PHE A 26 4.21 25.41 -20.59
C PHE A 26 3.16 26.42 -20.13
N HIS A 27 2.71 26.25 -18.89
CA HIS A 27 1.76 27.10 -18.19
C HIS A 27 2.04 27.10 -16.68
N MET A 28 1.29 27.93 -15.96
CA MET A 28 1.22 27.96 -14.51
C MET A 28 -0.13 28.53 -14.08
N HIS A 29 -0.48 28.32 -12.82
CA HIS A 29 -1.68 28.89 -12.21
C HIS A 29 -1.31 29.82 -11.06
N ASP A 30 -2.13 30.83 -10.78
CA ASP A 30 -1.84 31.77 -9.68
C ASP A 30 -2.32 31.22 -8.33
N ASP A 31 -3.63 31.04 -8.15
CA ASP A 31 -4.25 30.64 -6.88
C ASP A 31 -4.88 29.24 -6.93
N VAL A 32 -4.19 28.34 -7.63
CA VAL A 32 -4.63 26.97 -7.85
C VAL A 32 -3.48 26.02 -7.56
N LEU A 33 -3.79 24.99 -6.79
CA LEU A 33 -2.95 23.80 -6.69
C LEU A 33 -3.50 22.77 -7.67
N GLU A 34 -2.66 22.31 -8.58
CA GLU A 34 -3.03 21.29 -9.57
C GLU A 34 -2.45 19.93 -9.16
N ILE A 35 -3.27 18.90 -9.19
CA ILE A 35 -2.86 17.51 -9.01
C ILE A 35 -3.03 16.80 -10.36
N MET A 36 -1.90 16.36 -10.91
CA MET A 36 -1.82 15.54 -12.12
C MET A 36 -1.65 14.08 -11.71
N PHE A 37 -2.68 13.27 -11.93
CA PHE A 37 -2.63 11.83 -11.65
C PHE A 37 -2.65 11.02 -12.95
N ALA A 38 -1.53 10.37 -13.26
CA ALA A 38 -1.39 9.52 -14.43
C ALA A 38 -2.24 8.25 -14.29
N LEU A 39 -3.31 8.14 -15.08
CA LEU A 39 -4.22 6.98 -15.05
C LEU A 39 -3.76 5.90 -16.03
N GLU A 40 -3.36 6.28 -17.23
CA GLU A 40 -2.88 5.39 -18.29
C GLU A 40 -1.77 6.05 -19.11
N GLY A 41 -0.85 5.24 -19.63
CA GLY A 41 0.27 5.72 -20.46
C GLY A 41 1.49 6.18 -19.66
N SER A 42 2.38 6.88 -20.36
CA SER A 42 3.61 7.44 -19.81
C SER A 42 3.80 8.86 -20.33
N PHE A 43 4.36 9.73 -19.50
CA PHE A 43 4.47 11.16 -19.78
C PHE A 43 5.86 11.71 -19.45
N GLU A 44 6.30 12.67 -20.24
CA GLU A 44 7.37 13.61 -19.89
C GLU A 44 6.73 14.82 -19.21
N LEU A 45 6.95 14.97 -17.90
CA LEU A 45 6.60 16.17 -17.16
C LEU A 45 7.84 17.07 -17.04
N THR A 46 7.79 18.27 -17.60
CA THR A 46 8.84 19.28 -17.43
C THR A 46 8.40 20.33 -16.43
N VAL A 47 9.11 20.45 -15.31
CA VAL A 47 8.82 21.40 -14.24
C VAL A 47 10.06 22.22 -13.97
N VAL A 48 9.98 23.54 -14.16
CA VAL A 48 11.09 24.47 -13.91
C VAL A 48 12.41 23.97 -14.51
N ASN A 49 13.27 23.32 -13.70
CA ASN A 49 14.60 22.87 -14.04
C ASN A 49 14.76 21.34 -14.14
N ASN A 50 13.67 20.57 -14.01
CA ASN A 50 13.66 19.12 -14.06
C ASN A 50 12.77 18.61 -15.20
N VAL A 51 13.16 17.46 -15.75
CA VAL A 51 12.36 16.66 -16.67
C VAL A 51 12.16 15.31 -16.00
N LEU A 52 10.90 14.94 -15.80
CA LEU A 52 10.48 13.78 -15.03
C LEU A 52 9.68 12.81 -15.90
N ASP A 53 9.96 11.53 -15.74
CA ASP A 53 9.18 10.46 -16.35
C ASP A 53 8.04 10.05 -15.42
N MET A 54 6.80 10.26 -15.84
CA MET A 54 5.62 9.78 -15.14
C MET A 54 5.06 8.54 -15.84
N LYS A 55 4.61 7.56 -15.06
CA LYS A 55 3.92 6.34 -15.51
C LYS A 55 2.55 6.25 -14.84
N ALA A 56 1.67 5.41 -15.38
CA ALA A 56 0.39 5.11 -14.75
C ALA A 56 0.56 4.75 -13.25
N GLY A 57 -0.14 5.48 -12.38
CA GLY A 57 -0.02 5.42 -10.92
C GLY A 57 0.67 6.64 -10.30
N ASP A 58 1.48 7.38 -11.07
CA ASP A 58 2.23 8.54 -10.57
C ASP A 58 1.33 9.77 -10.37
N ILE A 59 1.62 10.52 -9.30
CA ILE A 59 0.93 11.75 -8.92
C ILE A 59 1.96 12.88 -8.79
N TYR A 60 1.72 13.94 -9.53
CA TYR A 60 2.46 15.19 -9.39
C TYR A 60 1.54 16.28 -8.86
N VAL A 61 2.06 17.11 -7.96
CA VAL A 61 1.32 18.22 -7.35
C VAL A 61 2.00 19.52 -7.75
N SER A 62 1.42 20.23 -8.71
CA SER A 62 1.91 21.55 -9.10
C SER A 62 1.40 22.63 -8.16
N CYS A 63 2.35 23.37 -7.60
CA CYS A 63 2.06 24.45 -6.67
C CYS A 63 1.71 25.76 -7.41
N PRO A 64 1.02 26.69 -6.75
CA PRO A 64 0.87 28.08 -7.21
C PRO A 64 2.14 28.67 -7.83
N ARG A 65 2.02 29.19 -9.06
CA ARG A 65 3.06 29.86 -9.85
C ARG A 65 4.25 28.98 -10.23
N GLU A 66 4.07 27.67 -10.23
CA GLU A 66 5.06 26.73 -10.75
C GLU A 66 4.88 26.52 -12.24
N LEU A 67 5.95 26.77 -13.00
CA LEU A 67 5.98 26.61 -14.44
C LEU A 67 6.14 25.14 -14.80
N HIS A 68 5.15 24.56 -15.47
CA HIS A 68 5.15 23.15 -15.83
C HIS A 68 4.55 22.89 -17.22
N ARG A 69 4.89 21.74 -17.79
CA ARG A 69 4.45 21.22 -19.09
C ARG A 69 4.32 19.70 -18.98
N LEU A 70 3.26 19.13 -19.53
CA LEU A 70 3.02 17.69 -19.57
C LEU A 70 2.90 17.20 -21.02
N CYS A 71 3.60 16.14 -21.39
CA CYS A 71 3.58 15.58 -22.74
C CYS A 71 3.49 14.06 -22.68
N ALA A 72 2.57 13.44 -23.38
CA ALA A 72 2.57 11.98 -23.49
C ALA A 72 3.70 11.51 -24.39
N TYR A 73 4.28 10.34 -24.08
CA TYR A 73 5.26 9.71 -24.95
C TYR A 73 4.61 9.16 -26.22
N PRO A 74 5.32 9.17 -27.37
CA PRO A 74 4.81 8.61 -28.62
C PRO A 74 4.31 7.17 -28.46
N HIS A 75 3.22 6.84 -29.15
CA HIS A 75 2.59 5.50 -29.15
C HIS A 75 2.00 5.06 -27.79
N THR A 76 1.80 5.98 -26.85
CA THR A 76 1.05 5.73 -25.62
C THR A 76 -0.28 6.50 -25.64
N ARG A 77 -1.35 5.90 -25.12
CA ARG A 77 -2.61 6.61 -24.85
C ARG A 77 -2.50 7.25 -23.48
N GLY A 78 -2.09 8.52 -23.44
CA GLY A 78 -1.82 9.23 -22.19
C GLY A 78 -3.10 9.78 -21.56
N THR A 79 -3.65 9.10 -20.57
CA THR A 79 -4.83 9.58 -19.81
C THR A 79 -4.41 10.06 -18.43
N VAL A 80 -4.81 11.30 -18.08
CA VAL A 80 -4.50 11.95 -16.80
C VAL A 80 -5.76 12.51 -16.17
N MET A 81 -5.88 12.35 -14.85
CA MET A 81 -6.81 13.13 -14.03
C MET A 81 -6.13 14.44 -13.63
N LEU A 82 -6.75 15.56 -13.99
CA LEU A 82 -6.39 16.90 -13.55
C LEU A 82 -7.38 17.34 -12.49
N LEU A 83 -6.90 17.50 -11.27
CA LEU A 83 -7.68 18.02 -10.15
C LEU A 83 -7.11 19.36 -9.70
N HIS A 84 -7.91 20.40 -9.82
CA HIS A 84 -7.59 21.75 -9.38
C HIS A 84 -8.24 22.03 -8.03
N ILE A 85 -7.45 22.56 -7.10
CA ILE A 85 -7.89 22.99 -5.78
C ILE A 85 -7.85 24.52 -5.73
N ASN A 86 -8.99 25.14 -5.45
CA ASN A 86 -9.09 26.58 -5.25
C ASN A 86 -8.47 26.95 -3.89
N VAL A 87 -7.28 27.54 -3.92
CA VAL A 87 -6.53 27.87 -2.70
C VAL A 87 -7.29 28.86 -1.81
N GLU A 88 -8.03 29.79 -2.41
CA GLU A 88 -8.78 30.80 -1.67
C GLU A 88 -9.98 30.19 -0.94
N ALA A 89 -10.62 29.17 -1.52
CA ALA A 89 -11.73 28.47 -0.88
C ALA A 89 -11.33 27.85 0.46
N TYR A 90 -10.05 27.48 0.65
CA TYR A 90 -9.53 26.79 1.85
C TYR A 90 -8.71 27.69 2.78
N ARG A 91 -8.73 29.00 2.57
CA ARG A 91 -7.87 29.95 3.28
C ARG A 91 -8.12 29.99 4.80
N ALA A 92 -9.34 29.72 5.26
CA ALA A 92 -9.67 29.77 6.68
C ALA A 92 -9.03 28.59 7.45
N GLU A 93 -9.06 27.40 6.86
CA GLU A 93 -8.53 26.16 7.42
C GLU A 93 -7.02 26.04 7.18
N PHE A 94 -6.55 26.51 6.02
CA PHE A 94 -5.15 26.41 5.58
C PHE A 94 -4.61 27.79 5.15
N PRO A 95 -4.35 28.71 6.08
CA PRO A 95 -3.94 30.09 5.77
C PRO A 95 -2.61 30.18 5.02
N ASP A 96 -1.73 29.20 5.23
CA ASP A 96 -0.40 29.14 4.63
C ASP A 96 -0.38 28.36 3.30
N LEU A 97 -1.52 27.88 2.77
CA LEU A 97 -1.59 26.92 1.65
C LEU A 97 -0.76 27.35 0.42
N ARG A 98 -0.74 28.65 0.11
CA ARG A 98 0.07 29.23 -0.99
C ARG A 98 1.59 29.03 -0.84
N THR A 99 2.06 28.75 0.38
CA THR A 99 3.49 28.61 0.72
C THR A 99 3.90 27.15 0.90
N TYR A 100 2.96 26.20 0.85
CA TYR A 100 3.30 24.79 0.90
C TYR A 100 4.00 24.37 -0.38
N GLN A 101 4.98 23.48 -0.22
CA GLN A 101 5.62 22.76 -1.30
C GLN A 101 5.40 21.27 -1.06
N PHE A 102 5.11 20.54 -2.13
CA PHE A 102 4.81 19.11 -2.10
C PHE A 102 5.84 18.34 -2.93
N ALA A 103 6.25 17.18 -2.42
CA ALA A 103 7.13 16.24 -3.08
C ALA A 103 6.37 15.48 -4.17
N ASN A 104 7.09 15.12 -5.22
CA ASN A 104 6.53 14.56 -6.43
C ASN A 104 6.77 13.06 -6.51
N SER A 105 5.82 12.30 -7.06
CA SER A 105 5.97 10.84 -7.20
C SER A 105 7.11 10.42 -8.12
N ALA A 106 7.42 11.21 -9.14
CA ALA A 106 8.44 10.91 -10.13
C ALA A 106 9.88 11.17 -9.63
N LEU A 107 10.04 11.54 -8.36
CA LEU A 107 11.32 11.91 -7.78
C LEU A 107 11.71 11.05 -6.55
N GLU A 108 10.84 10.30 -5.86
CA GLU A 108 11.27 9.56 -4.65
C GLU A 108 10.35 8.45 -4.09
N ASN A 109 10.91 7.66 -3.14
CA ASN A 109 10.41 6.47 -2.41
C ASN A 109 9.10 6.62 -1.58
N ASN A 110 8.23 7.61 -1.86
CA ASN A 110 6.94 7.78 -1.16
C ASN A 110 5.81 6.92 -1.75
N THR A 111 6.09 5.64 -1.97
CA THR A 111 5.15 4.71 -2.61
C THR A 111 3.84 4.61 -1.83
N ALA A 112 3.89 4.64 -0.50
CA ALA A 112 2.71 4.57 0.37
C ALA A 112 1.81 5.81 0.25
N GLY A 113 2.37 7.02 0.31
CA GLY A 113 1.60 8.27 0.15
C GLY A 113 0.93 8.37 -1.21
N ILE A 114 1.64 7.99 -2.29
CA ILE A 114 1.11 7.97 -3.67
C ILE A 114 -0.05 6.97 -3.78
N GLN A 115 0.11 5.76 -3.26
CA GLN A 115 -0.94 4.75 -3.31
C GLN A 115 -2.17 5.17 -2.51
N MET A 116 -1.97 5.74 -1.32
CA MET A 116 -3.07 6.26 -0.49
C MET A 116 -3.83 7.37 -1.22
N LEU A 117 -3.14 8.41 -1.68
CA LEU A 117 -3.78 9.53 -2.37
C LEU A 117 -4.41 9.08 -3.69
N GLY A 118 -3.70 8.27 -4.48
CA GLY A 118 -4.20 7.77 -5.77
C GLY A 118 -5.48 6.96 -5.63
N SER A 119 -5.59 6.11 -4.61
CA SER A 119 -6.83 5.37 -4.37
C SER A 119 -7.95 6.20 -3.80
N TYR A 120 -7.62 7.16 -2.92
CA TYR A 120 -8.61 8.14 -2.49
C TYR A 120 -9.17 8.90 -3.69
N LEU A 121 -8.31 9.44 -4.56
CA LEU A 121 -8.70 10.16 -5.77
C LEU A 121 -9.55 9.29 -6.72
N LYS A 122 -9.11 8.06 -7.03
CA LYS A 122 -9.89 7.10 -7.85
C LYS A 122 -11.28 6.89 -7.29
N LYS A 123 -11.42 6.70 -5.98
CA LYS A 123 -12.72 6.48 -5.33
C LYS A 123 -13.59 7.74 -5.35
N GLN A 124 -13.00 8.93 -5.20
CA GLN A 124 -13.74 10.18 -5.25
C GLN A 124 -14.09 10.61 -6.67
N LEU A 125 -13.50 10.02 -7.73
CA LEU A 125 -13.77 10.38 -9.13
C LEU A 125 -15.25 10.53 -9.47
N PRO A 126 -16.17 9.60 -9.13
CA PRO A 126 -17.58 9.77 -9.46
C PRO A 126 -18.20 11.01 -8.79
N ARG A 127 -17.75 11.37 -7.59
CA ARG A 127 -18.20 12.58 -6.89
C ARG A 127 -17.54 13.83 -7.49
N LEU A 128 -16.23 13.79 -7.71
CA LEU A 128 -15.44 14.89 -8.30
C LEU A 128 -15.89 15.27 -9.72
N LEU A 129 -16.44 14.32 -10.47
CA LEU A 129 -16.95 14.51 -11.83
C LEU A 129 -18.46 14.73 -11.90
N ASP A 130 -19.20 14.56 -10.80
CA ASP A 130 -20.63 14.85 -10.77
C ASP A 130 -20.86 16.36 -10.89
N ARG A 131 -21.34 16.81 -12.04
CA ARG A 131 -21.63 18.23 -12.31
C ARG A 131 -23.06 18.62 -11.94
N THR A 132 -23.85 17.72 -11.36
CA THR A 132 -25.32 17.84 -11.35
C THR A 132 -25.98 18.01 -9.98
N GLY A 133 -25.29 17.90 -8.84
CA GLY A 133 -26.02 18.14 -7.58
C GLY A 133 -25.39 17.86 -6.22
N THR A 134 -24.08 17.68 -6.05
CA THR A 134 -23.53 17.51 -4.70
C THR A 134 -23.45 18.85 -3.94
N GLU A 135 -23.88 18.88 -2.67
CA GLU A 135 -23.75 20.04 -1.80
C GLU A 135 -22.28 20.49 -1.70
N THR A 136 -22.02 21.79 -1.81
CA THR A 136 -20.66 22.40 -1.73
C THR A 136 -19.87 21.94 -0.51
N ALA A 137 -20.56 21.63 0.60
CA ALA A 137 -19.97 21.10 1.83
C ALA A 137 -19.27 19.74 1.62
N ALA A 138 -19.86 18.83 0.84
CA ALA A 138 -19.29 17.52 0.56
C ALA A 138 -18.01 17.62 -0.30
N TYR A 139 -17.96 18.54 -1.27
CA TYR A 139 -16.74 18.80 -2.04
C TYR A 139 -15.63 19.44 -1.20
N ARG A 140 -16.02 20.32 -0.28
CA ARG A 140 -15.07 20.93 0.65
C ARG A 140 -14.42 19.87 1.53
N GLU A 141 -15.19 18.95 2.09
CA GLU A 141 -14.69 17.85 2.90
C GLU A 141 -13.71 16.95 2.12
N VAL A 142 -13.99 16.69 0.83
CA VAL A 142 -13.08 15.93 -0.03
C VAL A 142 -11.74 16.66 -0.19
N GLY A 143 -11.75 17.97 -0.46
CA GLY A 143 -10.51 18.70 -0.64
C GLY A 143 -9.75 18.93 0.66
N GLU A 144 -10.42 19.11 1.80
CA GLU A 144 -9.77 19.15 3.13
C GLU A 144 -8.96 17.88 3.38
N LYS A 145 -9.51 16.71 3.03
CA LYS A 145 -8.81 15.42 3.18
C LYS A 145 -7.63 15.28 2.23
N ILE A 146 -7.79 15.72 0.99
CA ILE A 146 -6.69 15.75 0.01
C ILE A 146 -5.57 16.66 0.54
N LEU A 147 -5.90 17.87 0.99
CA LEU A 147 -4.93 18.81 1.53
C LEU A 147 -4.25 18.29 2.79
N ASN A 148 -4.99 17.71 3.74
CA ASN A 148 -4.40 17.09 4.93
C ASN A 148 -3.45 15.95 4.56
N THR A 149 -3.84 15.12 3.59
CA THR A 149 -2.98 14.03 3.08
C THR A 149 -1.71 14.58 2.44
N LEU A 150 -1.83 15.60 1.60
CA LEU A 150 -0.70 16.28 0.96
C LEU A 150 0.25 16.90 2.00
N ILE A 151 -0.30 17.61 2.98
CA ILE A 151 0.48 18.26 4.04
C ILE A 151 1.22 17.24 4.88
N LYS A 152 0.60 16.09 5.15
CA LYS A 152 1.17 15.07 6.01
C LYS A 152 2.20 14.19 5.31
N GLU A 153 1.87 13.71 4.11
CA GLU A 153 2.65 12.69 3.42
C GLU A 153 3.51 13.24 2.28
N PHE A 154 3.17 14.42 1.74
CA PHE A 154 3.85 14.99 0.59
C PHE A 154 4.62 16.28 0.93
N GLN A 155 4.46 16.89 2.09
CA GLN A 155 5.12 18.17 2.39
C GLN A 155 6.66 18.06 2.33
N CYS A 156 7.28 18.90 1.51
CA CYS A 156 8.73 19.02 1.38
C CYS A 156 9.14 20.50 1.21
N TYR A 157 10.46 20.80 1.22
CA TYR A 157 10.99 22.16 1.01
C TYR A 157 12.26 22.16 0.12
N TYR A 158 12.38 21.19 -0.78
CA TYR A 158 13.59 20.94 -1.56
C TYR A 158 13.67 21.79 -2.83
N LEU A 159 14.86 22.33 -3.14
CA LEU A 159 15.14 22.99 -4.42
C LEU A 159 16.49 22.54 -5.05
N GLY A 160 17.30 21.65 -4.48
CA GLY A 160 18.68 21.39 -4.95
C GLY A 160 18.88 20.71 -6.33
N SER A 161 20.11 20.77 -6.87
CA SER A 161 20.50 20.35 -8.24
C SER A 161 20.96 18.89 -8.42
N GLY A 162 20.98 18.10 -7.34
CA GLY A 162 21.26 16.66 -7.36
C GLY A 162 19.98 15.90 -7.03
N PHE A 163 19.86 14.64 -7.44
CA PHE A 163 18.70 13.79 -7.14
C PHE A 163 18.32 13.83 -5.64
N PRO A 164 17.02 13.71 -5.31
CA PRO A 164 16.51 14.00 -3.98
C PRO A 164 16.97 12.98 -2.94
N GLU A 165 17.20 13.47 -1.72
CA GLU A 165 17.07 12.69 -0.49
C GLU A 165 16.08 13.45 0.41
N PHE A 166 14.96 12.81 0.73
CA PHE A 166 13.90 13.30 1.62
C PHE A 166 14.50 13.62 3.00
N ASN A 167 14.87 14.89 3.24
CA ASN A 167 15.37 15.26 4.55
C ASN A 167 14.22 15.52 5.51
N ASN A 168 13.83 14.48 6.24
CA ASN A 168 12.85 14.53 7.32
C ASN A 168 13.36 15.22 8.60
N ALA A 169 14.45 16.00 8.55
CA ALA A 169 15.06 16.65 9.72
C ALA A 169 14.07 17.43 10.60
N TYR A 170 12.98 17.95 10.01
CA TYR A 170 11.95 18.69 10.73
C TYR A 170 10.54 18.07 10.61
N LYS A 171 10.40 16.80 10.18
CA LYS A 171 9.09 16.11 10.19
C LYS A 171 8.56 16.08 11.63
N GLY A 172 7.33 16.54 11.85
CA GLY A 172 6.73 16.71 13.18
C GLY A 172 7.18 17.95 13.97
N ASN A 173 8.11 18.77 13.47
CA ASN A 173 8.55 20.01 14.12
C ASN A 173 7.88 21.23 13.49
N GLU A 174 6.61 21.48 13.83
CA GLU A 174 5.83 22.57 13.25
C GLU A 174 6.48 23.94 13.36
N LEU A 175 7.19 24.22 14.47
CA LEU A 175 7.84 25.50 14.68
C LEU A 175 8.90 25.77 13.61
N GLN A 176 9.75 24.79 13.33
CA GLN A 176 10.78 24.92 12.30
C GLN A 176 10.19 24.92 10.89
N LEU A 177 9.15 24.10 10.63
CA LEU A 177 8.46 24.10 9.35
C LEU A 177 7.79 25.45 9.04
N ARG A 178 7.07 26.04 10.01
CA ARG A 178 6.48 27.38 9.88
C ARG A 178 7.55 28.45 9.66
N ARG A 179 8.69 28.33 10.32
CA ARG A 179 9.84 29.22 10.10
C ARG A 179 10.37 29.11 8.67
N ILE A 180 10.57 27.90 8.16
CA ILE A 180 11.00 27.70 6.76
C ILE A 180 9.98 28.30 5.80
N ARG A 181 8.67 28.10 5.99
CA ARG A 181 7.62 28.71 5.16
C ARG A 181 7.73 30.24 5.10
N ARG A 182 7.88 30.90 6.25
CA ARG A 182 8.04 32.36 6.31
C ARG A 182 9.31 32.84 5.61
N ILE A 183 10.43 32.13 5.80
CA ILE A 183 11.70 32.45 5.11
C ILE A 183 11.53 32.31 3.60
N THR A 184 10.96 31.20 3.14
CA THR A 184 10.71 30.91 1.73
C THR A 184 9.81 31.97 1.11
N ASP A 185 8.67 32.28 1.74
CA ASP A 185 7.73 33.32 1.29
C ASP A 185 8.41 34.69 1.21
N TYR A 186 9.20 35.07 2.21
CA TYR A 186 9.96 36.32 2.18
C TYR A 186 10.94 36.39 1.00
N ILE A 187 11.67 35.30 0.73
CA ILE A 187 12.61 35.21 -0.40
C ILE A 187 11.84 35.33 -1.73
N TYR A 188 10.76 34.58 -1.94
CA TYR A 188 10.00 34.62 -3.19
C TYR A 188 9.24 35.95 -3.39
N ARG A 189 8.89 36.67 -2.33
CA ARG A 189 8.30 38.03 -2.44
C ARG A 189 9.32 39.11 -2.74
N ASN A 190 10.59 38.90 -2.38
CA ASN A 190 11.63 39.93 -2.47
C ASN A 190 12.82 39.52 -3.35
N TYR A 191 12.72 38.43 -4.12
CA TYR A 191 13.84 37.85 -4.88
C TYR A 191 14.57 38.87 -5.77
N ASN A 192 13.84 39.84 -6.32
CA ASN A 192 14.35 40.90 -7.19
C ASN A 192 15.11 42.02 -6.45
N LYS A 193 15.12 42.03 -5.12
CA LYS A 193 15.82 43.01 -4.29
C LYS A 193 17.15 42.47 -3.76
N PRO A 194 18.07 43.33 -3.31
CA PRO A 194 19.21 42.92 -2.51
C PRO A 194 18.71 42.38 -1.15
N ILE A 195 18.87 41.08 -0.92
CA ILE A 195 18.54 40.43 0.36
C ILE A 195 19.84 39.91 0.98
N ARG A 196 20.10 40.25 2.25
CA ARG A 196 21.21 39.67 3.01
C ARG A 196 20.68 38.62 3.98
N ILE A 197 21.53 37.67 4.34
CA ILE A 197 21.15 36.59 5.26
C ILE A 197 20.87 37.14 6.66
N GLU A 198 21.57 38.21 7.05
CA GLU A 198 21.41 38.90 8.32
C GLU A 198 20.01 39.49 8.47
N ASP A 199 19.44 40.04 7.39
CA ASP A 199 18.10 40.65 7.39
C ASP A 199 17.02 39.59 7.66
N VAL A 200 17.14 38.43 7.01
CA VAL A 200 16.22 37.30 7.17
C VAL A 200 16.40 36.62 8.53
N ALA A 201 17.63 36.54 9.02
CA ALA A 201 17.92 35.98 10.34
C ALA A 201 17.36 36.87 11.46
N ALA A 202 17.47 38.20 11.31
CA ALA A 202 16.88 39.17 12.23
C ALA A 202 15.35 39.10 12.25
N MET A 203 14.71 38.92 11.08
CA MET A 203 13.26 38.71 10.96
C MET A 203 12.77 37.49 11.76
N GLU A 204 13.56 36.43 11.78
CA GLU A 204 13.25 35.19 12.51
C GLU A 204 13.85 35.13 13.93
N HIS A 205 14.45 36.23 14.39
CA HIS A 205 15.11 36.35 15.69
C HIS A 205 16.19 35.27 15.96
N ILE A 206 16.99 34.96 14.94
CA ILE A 206 18.06 33.95 15.00
C ILE A 206 19.36 34.49 14.41
N SER A 207 20.47 33.77 14.59
CA SER A 207 21.74 34.10 13.95
C SER A 207 21.76 33.65 12.49
N ALA A 208 22.54 34.34 11.64
CA ALA A 208 22.74 33.96 10.23
C ALA A 208 23.30 32.54 10.07
N ASN A 209 24.16 32.11 11.01
CA ASN A 209 24.65 30.73 11.06
C ASN A 209 23.53 29.72 11.33
N HIS A 210 22.62 30.03 12.25
CA HIS A 210 21.48 29.17 12.54
C HIS A 210 20.52 29.10 11.34
N LEU A 211 20.24 30.23 10.68
CA LEU A 211 19.44 30.28 9.46
C LEU A 211 20.05 29.43 8.33
N THR A 212 21.37 29.49 8.16
CA THR A 212 22.09 28.65 7.18
C THR A 212 21.89 27.18 7.46
N ASN A 213 21.98 26.75 8.73
CA ASN A 213 21.78 25.36 9.11
C ASN A 213 20.33 24.93 8.92
N ILE A 214 19.36 25.78 9.26
CA ILE A 214 17.94 25.51 9.02
C ILE A 214 17.67 25.30 7.53
N LEU A 215 18.18 26.15 6.64
CA LEU A 215 17.96 26.00 5.20
C LEU A 215 18.72 24.80 4.62
N LYS A 216 19.93 24.50 5.09
CA LYS A 216 20.64 23.29 4.66
C LYS A 216 19.90 22.02 5.07
N ASN A 217 19.39 21.97 6.30
CA ASN A 217 18.69 20.80 6.82
C ASN A 217 17.26 20.69 6.27
N GLY A 218 16.55 21.80 6.15
CA GLY A 218 15.16 21.82 5.70
C GLY A 218 15.00 21.82 4.19
N CYS A 219 15.88 22.55 3.47
CA CYS A 219 15.78 22.76 2.02
C CYS A 219 16.92 22.11 1.21
N GLY A 220 17.88 21.47 1.88
CA GLY A 220 19.05 20.85 1.24
C GLY A 220 20.13 21.84 0.78
N VAL A 221 19.86 23.15 0.81
CA VAL A 221 20.76 24.18 0.27
C VAL A 221 20.88 25.39 1.20
N GLY A 222 22.03 26.08 1.15
CA GLY A 222 22.22 27.31 1.90
C GLY A 222 21.46 28.51 1.30
N PHE A 223 21.30 29.57 2.10
CA PHE A 223 20.56 30.79 1.76
C PHE A 223 20.86 31.37 0.37
N ARG A 224 22.15 31.58 0.05
CA ARG A 224 22.54 32.20 -1.22
C ARG A 224 22.16 31.35 -2.42
N THR A 225 22.31 30.03 -2.30
CA THR A 225 21.87 29.09 -3.34
C THR A 225 20.37 29.18 -3.49
N PHE A 226 19.61 29.06 -2.39
CA PHE A 226 18.15 29.14 -2.39
C PHE A 226 17.62 30.44 -3.02
N LEU A 227 18.18 31.60 -2.65
CA LEU A 227 17.83 32.88 -3.26
C LEU A 227 18.12 32.89 -4.77
N ASN A 228 19.30 32.44 -5.19
CA ASN A 228 19.62 32.38 -6.61
C ASN A 228 18.69 31.43 -7.38
N MET A 229 18.24 30.35 -6.74
CA MET A 229 17.24 29.43 -7.30
C MET A 229 15.93 30.13 -7.55
N ALA A 230 15.33 30.74 -6.52
CA ALA A 230 14.09 31.53 -6.68
C ALA A 230 14.21 32.58 -7.81
N ARG A 231 15.38 33.22 -7.95
CA ARG A 231 15.64 34.18 -9.05
C ARG A 231 15.68 33.52 -10.43
N VAL A 232 16.37 32.39 -10.60
CA VAL A 232 16.43 31.71 -11.91
C VAL A 232 15.10 31.07 -12.27
N GLU A 233 14.33 30.57 -11.29
CA GLU A 233 12.96 30.08 -11.50
C GLU A 233 12.05 31.17 -12.05
N LYS A 234 12.06 32.36 -11.44
CA LYS A 234 11.30 33.51 -11.95
C LYS A 234 11.80 33.98 -13.31
N SER A 235 13.10 33.89 -13.57
CA SER A 235 13.64 34.20 -14.89
C SER A 235 13.16 33.24 -15.98
N ALA A 236 12.91 31.96 -15.66
CA ALA A 236 12.47 30.97 -16.64
C ALA A 236 11.11 31.36 -17.24
N ALA A 237 10.17 31.79 -16.41
CA ALA A 237 8.89 32.33 -16.87
C ALA A 237 9.10 33.55 -17.79
N MET A 238 9.91 34.53 -17.38
CA MET A 238 10.20 35.73 -18.20
C MET A 238 10.89 35.39 -19.53
N LEU A 239 11.72 34.34 -19.56
CA LEU A 239 12.35 33.86 -20.79
C LEU A 239 11.31 33.32 -21.77
N LEU A 240 10.29 32.62 -21.29
CA LEU A 240 9.23 32.03 -22.11
C LEU A 240 8.14 33.03 -22.50
N GLU A 241 7.83 34.02 -21.66
CA GLU A 241 6.94 35.13 -22.02
C GLU A 241 7.48 35.96 -23.20
N GLY A 242 8.82 36.07 -23.31
CA GLY A 242 9.48 36.78 -24.39
C GLY A 242 9.50 38.30 -24.23
N GLY A 243 9.82 39.02 -25.30
CA GLY A 243 9.83 40.49 -25.34
C GLY A 243 11.03 41.18 -24.66
N LYS A 244 11.71 40.55 -23.71
CA LYS A 244 12.87 41.13 -22.99
C LYS A 244 14.22 40.51 -23.36
N GLY A 245 15.27 41.33 -23.35
CA GLY A 245 16.66 40.88 -23.49
C GLY A 245 17.12 40.06 -22.28
N LEU A 246 18.04 39.10 -22.49
CA LEU A 246 18.51 38.21 -21.41
C LEU A 246 19.20 38.99 -20.26
N GLN A 247 19.92 40.06 -20.59
CA GLN A 247 20.55 40.94 -19.59
C GLN A 247 19.48 41.66 -18.75
N THR A 248 18.45 42.22 -19.38
CA THR A 248 17.34 42.87 -18.70
C THR A 248 16.66 41.92 -17.72
N ILE A 249 16.36 40.69 -18.15
CA ILE A 249 15.77 39.66 -17.28
C ILE A 249 16.67 39.35 -16.09
N ALA A 250 17.98 39.22 -16.31
CA ALA A 250 18.93 38.97 -15.23
C ALA A 250 18.87 40.08 -14.16
N TYR A 251 18.85 41.34 -14.58
CA TYR A 251 18.79 42.49 -13.68
C TYR A 251 17.44 42.60 -12.96
N GLU A 252 16.32 42.41 -13.67
CA GLU A 252 14.98 42.40 -13.07
C GLU A 252 14.79 41.26 -12.06
N CYS A 253 15.48 40.13 -12.27
CA CYS A 253 15.50 39.03 -11.30
C CYS A 253 16.49 39.27 -10.14
N GLY A 254 17.13 40.43 -10.04
CA GLY A 254 17.98 40.79 -8.90
C GLY A 254 19.43 40.33 -8.99
N PHE A 255 19.91 39.86 -10.15
CA PHE A 255 21.34 39.58 -10.35
C PHE A 255 22.10 40.87 -10.66
N SER A 256 23.25 41.06 -10.00
CA SER A 256 24.09 42.25 -10.21
C SER A 256 24.88 42.23 -11.53
N LYS A 257 25.14 41.03 -12.08
CA LYS A 257 25.85 40.83 -13.36
C LYS A 257 25.27 39.65 -14.12
N TYR A 258 25.19 39.78 -15.43
CA TYR A 258 24.69 38.73 -16.33
C TYR A 258 25.45 37.40 -16.18
N LYS A 259 26.77 37.44 -15.98
CA LYS A 259 27.58 36.22 -15.80
C LYS A 259 27.07 35.37 -14.61
N TYR A 260 26.78 36.00 -13.46
CA TYR A 260 26.29 35.25 -12.29
C TYR A 260 24.90 34.66 -12.51
N PHE A 261 24.06 35.37 -13.27
CA PHE A 261 22.77 34.85 -13.72
C PHE A 261 22.95 33.62 -14.60
N SER A 262 23.75 33.73 -15.66
CA SER A 262 23.99 32.64 -16.61
C SER A 262 24.57 31.40 -15.91
N ASP A 263 25.60 31.60 -15.07
CA ASP A 263 26.24 30.51 -14.31
C ASP A 263 25.23 29.84 -13.34
N SER A 264 24.37 30.64 -12.68
CA SER A 264 23.34 30.10 -11.77
C SER A 264 22.23 29.37 -12.52
N PHE A 265 21.79 29.90 -13.66
CA PHE A 265 20.75 29.31 -14.49
C PHE A 265 21.23 27.98 -15.08
N GLU A 266 22.45 27.93 -15.61
CA GLU A 266 23.04 26.71 -16.15
C GLU A 266 23.25 25.65 -15.07
N LYS A 267 23.63 26.05 -13.85
CA LYS A 267 23.72 25.14 -12.71
C LYS A 267 22.36 24.54 -12.34
N SER A 268 21.29 25.33 -12.38
CA SER A 268 19.94 24.87 -12.01
C SER A 268 19.28 24.06 -13.12
N PHE A 269 19.29 24.55 -14.36
CA PHE A 269 18.54 24.01 -15.51
C PHE A 269 19.38 23.13 -16.45
N ARG A 270 20.68 22.98 -16.20
CA ARG A 270 21.63 22.21 -17.03
C ARG A 270 21.69 22.68 -18.50
N THR A 271 21.28 23.91 -18.76
CA THR A 271 21.29 24.57 -20.08
C THR A 271 21.41 26.08 -19.92
N THR A 272 21.88 26.79 -20.94
CA THR A 272 21.98 28.25 -20.90
C THR A 272 20.60 28.92 -21.03
N PRO A 273 20.40 30.14 -20.49
CA PRO A 273 19.14 30.88 -20.63
C PRO A 273 18.69 31.06 -22.09
N GLN A 274 19.65 31.25 -23.00
CA GLN A 274 19.37 31.41 -24.43
C GLN A 274 18.88 30.11 -25.07
N GLN A 275 19.51 28.98 -24.74
CA GLN A 275 19.09 27.67 -25.22
C GLN A 275 17.71 27.31 -24.66
N TYR A 276 17.46 27.55 -23.37
CA TYR A 276 16.16 27.34 -22.73
C TYR A 276 15.05 28.12 -23.45
N ARG A 277 15.25 29.43 -23.65
CA ARG A 277 14.32 30.28 -24.41
C ARG A 277 14.07 29.71 -25.81
N ARG A 278 15.13 29.43 -26.56
CA ARG A 278 15.02 28.92 -27.94
C ARG A 278 14.27 27.59 -28.01
N ARG A 279 14.45 26.72 -27.02
CA ARG A 279 13.84 25.38 -26.98
C ARG A 279 12.36 25.42 -26.64
N TYR A 280 11.95 26.29 -25.72
CA TYR A 280 10.63 26.19 -25.08
C TYR A 280 9.71 27.39 -25.30
N GLN A 281 10.19 28.53 -25.81
CA GLN A 281 9.34 29.71 -26.00
C GLN A 281 8.14 29.45 -26.94
N SER A 282 8.32 28.60 -27.95
CA SER A 282 7.25 28.20 -28.87
C SER A 282 6.32 27.11 -28.32
N ARG A 283 6.60 26.58 -27.12
CA ARG A 283 5.86 25.50 -26.46
C ARG A 283 5.12 25.99 -25.23
N THR A 284 4.57 27.20 -25.30
CA THR A 284 3.81 27.82 -24.21
C THR A 284 2.34 27.91 -24.60
N ILE A 285 1.44 27.94 -23.62
CA ILE A 285 0.00 28.12 -23.88
C ILE A 285 -0.33 29.44 -24.59
N ALA A 286 0.61 30.41 -24.57
CA ALA A 286 0.47 31.69 -25.26
C ALA A 286 0.72 31.60 -26.78
N VAL A 287 1.44 30.56 -27.23
CA VAL A 287 1.93 30.43 -28.61
C VAL A 287 1.36 29.18 -29.29
N GLN A 288 1.10 28.14 -28.52
CA GLN A 288 0.60 26.85 -29.00
C GLN A 288 -0.66 26.48 -28.22
N ALA A 289 -1.70 26.02 -28.91
CA ALA A 289 -2.87 25.42 -28.27
C ALA A 289 -2.48 24.09 -27.62
N TYR A 290 -3.05 23.80 -26.45
CA TYR A 290 -2.91 22.48 -25.84
C TYR A 290 -3.67 21.43 -26.66
N SER A 291 -3.13 20.21 -26.72
CA SER A 291 -3.77 19.02 -27.28
C SER A 291 -4.20 18.14 -26.10
N CYS A 292 -5.31 18.54 -25.49
CA CYS A 292 -5.95 17.80 -24.41
C CYS A 292 -7.42 17.60 -24.75
N ARG A 293 -7.89 16.35 -24.67
CA ARG A 293 -9.29 15.98 -24.94
C ARG A 293 -9.91 15.47 -23.65
N ALA A 294 -10.92 16.17 -23.15
CA ALA A 294 -11.69 15.68 -22.02
C ALA A 294 -12.42 14.37 -22.40
N LEU A 295 -12.36 13.38 -21.53
CA LEU A 295 -13.15 12.17 -21.64
C LEU A 295 -14.56 12.45 -21.18
N GLU A 296 -15.55 12.09 -22.00
CA GLU A 296 -16.97 12.30 -21.73
C GLU A 296 -17.79 11.09 -22.20
N GLY A 297 -19.06 11.01 -21.76
CA GLY A 297 -20.01 9.97 -22.16
C GLY A 297 -19.49 8.55 -21.90
N GLN A 298 -19.66 7.68 -22.90
CA GLN A 298 -19.36 6.25 -22.77
C GLN A 298 -17.88 5.96 -22.47
N GLU A 299 -16.95 6.76 -22.98
CA GLU A 299 -15.52 6.57 -22.69
C GLU A 299 -15.20 6.85 -21.22
N LEU A 300 -15.78 7.91 -20.66
CA LEU A 300 -15.66 8.23 -19.26
C LEU A 300 -16.34 7.16 -18.38
N GLU A 301 -17.53 6.70 -18.77
CA GLU A 301 -18.24 5.63 -18.05
C GLU A 301 -17.44 4.32 -18.01
N LEU A 302 -16.83 3.90 -19.13
CA LEU A 302 -15.97 2.72 -19.18
C LEU A 302 -14.74 2.87 -18.26
N LEU A 303 -14.14 4.06 -18.24
CA LEU A 303 -13.03 4.36 -17.34
C LEU A 303 -13.48 4.33 -15.87
N LEU A 304 -14.63 4.93 -15.55
CA LEU A 304 -15.19 4.89 -14.19
C LEU A 304 -15.57 3.47 -13.77
N GLN A 305 -16.08 2.62 -14.67
CA GLN A 305 -16.31 1.21 -14.39
C GLN A 305 -15.00 0.48 -14.08
N LYS A 306 -13.91 0.81 -14.77
CA LYS A 306 -12.59 0.22 -14.50
C LYS A 306 -12.03 0.61 -13.13
N PHE A 307 -12.29 1.84 -12.65
CA PHE A 307 -11.66 2.37 -11.42
C PHE A 307 -12.59 2.48 -10.20
N CYS A 308 -13.92 2.46 -10.38
CA CYS A 308 -14.88 2.89 -9.35
C CYS A 308 -16.01 1.90 -9.03
N ARG A 309 -16.00 0.64 -9.51
CA ARG A 309 -17.10 -0.35 -9.33
C ARG A 309 -17.74 -0.35 -7.92
N LYS A 310 -18.85 0.38 -7.74
CA LYS A 310 -19.50 0.56 -6.42
C LYS A 310 -20.16 -0.72 -5.92
N SER A 311 -20.59 -1.56 -6.87
CA SER A 311 -21.29 -2.80 -6.62
C SER A 311 -20.64 -3.95 -7.36
N GLU A 312 -20.58 -5.10 -6.71
CA GLU A 312 -20.24 -6.38 -7.35
C GLU A 312 -21.52 -7.22 -7.46
N GLU A 313 -21.87 -7.62 -8.69
CA GLU A 313 -23.01 -8.48 -8.96
C GLU A 313 -22.54 -9.91 -9.22
N ILE A 314 -22.99 -10.83 -8.38
CA ILE A 314 -22.61 -12.24 -8.41
C ILE A 314 -23.84 -13.05 -8.77
N SER A 315 -23.82 -13.69 -9.94
CA SER A 315 -24.89 -14.61 -10.37
C SER A 315 -24.33 -16.02 -10.47
N LEU A 316 -24.91 -16.94 -9.70
CA LEU A 316 -24.59 -18.37 -9.69
C LEU A 316 -25.88 -19.17 -9.95
N ASP A 317 -25.76 -20.29 -10.64
CA ASP A 317 -26.79 -21.32 -10.80
C ASP A 317 -26.48 -22.54 -9.92
N TRP A 318 -27.44 -22.93 -9.07
CA TRP A 318 -27.39 -24.16 -8.29
C TRP A 318 -27.39 -25.38 -9.21
N GLY A 319 -26.43 -26.30 -9.02
CA GLY A 319 -26.23 -27.44 -9.94
C GLY A 319 -25.70 -27.03 -11.33
N GLY A 320 -25.32 -25.76 -11.52
CA GLY A 320 -24.75 -25.26 -12.76
C GLY A 320 -23.42 -25.93 -13.13
N ARG A 321 -23.07 -25.84 -14.41
CA ARG A 321 -21.76 -26.25 -14.92
C ARG A 321 -20.84 -25.03 -14.97
N TYR A 322 -19.70 -25.13 -14.29
CA TYR A 322 -18.71 -24.05 -14.18
C TYR A 322 -17.36 -24.52 -14.69
N GLU A 323 -16.49 -23.56 -15.02
CA GLU A 323 -15.07 -23.84 -15.16
C GLU A 323 -14.49 -24.07 -13.76
N GLU A 324 -14.02 -25.28 -13.50
CA GLU A 324 -13.54 -25.70 -12.20
C GLU A 324 -12.02 -25.51 -12.07
N LYS A 325 -11.61 -24.78 -11.03
CA LYS A 325 -10.19 -24.57 -10.71
C LYS A 325 -9.89 -25.06 -9.29
N PRO A 326 -8.80 -25.80 -9.04
CA PRO A 326 -8.48 -26.27 -7.70
C PRO A 326 -8.16 -25.09 -6.78
N LEU A 327 -8.83 -25.03 -5.63
CA LEU A 327 -8.55 -24.03 -4.59
C LEU A 327 -7.29 -24.42 -3.82
N ARG A 328 -6.22 -23.63 -3.96
CA ARG A 328 -4.99 -23.84 -3.20
C ARG A 328 -5.09 -23.18 -1.84
N ARG A 329 -4.93 -23.95 -0.77
CA ARG A 329 -4.89 -23.47 0.62
C ARG A 329 -3.49 -23.67 1.20
N PRO A 330 -2.98 -22.73 2.00
CA PRO A 330 -1.87 -22.98 2.92
C PRO A 330 -2.18 -24.16 3.83
N ARG A 331 -1.30 -25.17 3.83
CA ARG A 331 -1.43 -26.38 4.68
C ARG A 331 -0.25 -26.61 5.62
N CYS A 332 0.71 -25.69 5.60
CA CYS A 332 1.94 -25.75 6.36
C CYS A 332 1.93 -24.72 7.49
N VAL A 333 2.18 -25.17 8.73
CA VAL A 333 2.40 -24.29 9.89
C VAL A 333 3.83 -24.44 10.39
N SER A 334 4.46 -23.32 10.69
CA SER A 334 5.80 -23.25 11.26
C SER A 334 5.78 -23.25 12.78
N LEU A 335 6.67 -24.03 13.40
CA LEU A 335 6.95 -23.95 14.84
C LEU A 335 8.13 -23.03 15.18
N ALA A 336 8.59 -22.23 14.22
CA ALA A 336 9.60 -21.19 14.45
C ALA A 336 9.18 -20.28 15.62
N GLY A 337 10.10 -20.00 16.53
CA GLY A 337 9.84 -19.21 17.75
C GLY A 337 9.15 -19.97 18.89
N ALA A 338 8.34 -21.00 18.61
CA ALA A 338 7.61 -21.74 19.63
C ALA A 338 8.53 -22.68 20.44
N ALA A 339 8.54 -22.59 21.77
CA ALA A 339 9.00 -23.65 22.66
C ALA A 339 7.90 -24.69 22.91
N TYR A 340 8.30 -25.96 22.98
CA TYR A 340 7.45 -27.10 23.33
C TYR A 340 6.77 -26.96 24.71
N ASP A 341 7.36 -26.17 25.61
CA ASP A 341 6.82 -25.91 26.96
C ASP A 341 5.77 -24.79 26.97
N HIS A 342 5.56 -24.08 25.85
CA HIS A 342 4.37 -23.23 25.70
C HIS A 342 3.16 -24.14 25.59
N ILE A 343 2.57 -24.37 26.77
CA ILE A 343 1.25 -24.91 27.10
C ILE A 343 0.66 -25.75 25.95
N THR A 344 0.79 -27.08 26.04
CA THR A 344 -0.04 -28.06 25.30
C THR A 344 0.10 -28.14 23.77
N CYS A 345 1.27 -27.89 23.17
CA CYS A 345 1.46 -27.95 21.71
C CYS A 345 0.91 -29.21 20.98
N PHE A 346 0.73 -30.36 21.62
CA PHE A 346 0.21 -31.56 20.95
C PHE A 346 -1.32 -31.61 20.77
N PRO A 347 -2.17 -31.52 21.81
CA PRO A 347 -3.62 -31.38 21.61
C PRO A 347 -3.99 -30.20 20.71
N GLU A 348 -3.29 -29.06 20.86
CA GLU A 348 -3.51 -27.86 20.05
C GLU A 348 -3.13 -28.07 18.58
N LEU A 349 -1.99 -28.70 18.26
CA LEU A 349 -1.64 -29.01 16.87
C LEU A 349 -2.59 -30.04 16.24
N ARG A 350 -3.06 -31.02 17.02
CA ARG A 350 -4.08 -31.97 16.56
C ARG A 350 -5.38 -31.23 16.24
N ARG A 351 -5.81 -30.34 17.12
CA ARG A 351 -6.99 -29.49 16.93
C ARG A 351 -6.83 -28.56 15.72
N LEU A 352 -5.67 -27.94 15.54
CA LEU A 352 -5.34 -27.10 14.39
C LEU A 352 -5.36 -27.87 13.08
N ARG A 353 -4.82 -29.10 13.06
CA ARG A 353 -4.90 -30.01 11.91
C ARG A 353 -6.36 -30.27 11.51
N GLU A 354 -7.22 -30.52 12.49
CA GLU A 354 -8.64 -30.79 12.25
C GLU A 354 -9.42 -29.52 11.84
N GLU A 355 -9.20 -28.39 12.52
CA GLU A 355 -9.95 -27.14 12.30
C GLU A 355 -9.49 -26.35 11.06
N LEU A 356 -8.21 -26.46 10.66
CA LEU A 356 -7.60 -25.64 9.60
C LEU A 356 -7.10 -26.47 8.40
N GLY A 357 -7.28 -27.80 8.40
CA GLY A 357 -6.86 -28.66 7.30
C GLY A 357 -5.34 -28.73 7.08
N LEU A 358 -4.55 -28.44 8.12
CA LEU A 358 -3.09 -28.47 8.05
C LEU A 358 -2.60 -29.91 7.86
N ASP A 359 -1.70 -30.13 6.91
CA ASP A 359 -1.07 -31.44 6.67
C ASP A 359 0.45 -31.42 6.82
N THR A 360 1.05 -30.25 7.04
CA THR A 360 2.50 -30.09 7.12
C THR A 360 2.91 -29.25 8.34
N VAL A 361 3.92 -29.69 9.08
CA VAL A 361 4.58 -28.94 10.16
C VAL A 361 6.00 -28.60 9.72
N ALA A 362 6.40 -27.33 9.81
CA ALA A 362 7.74 -26.87 9.49
C ALA A 362 8.55 -26.53 10.75
N LEU A 363 9.75 -27.06 10.85
CA LEU A 363 10.75 -26.77 11.88
C LEU A 363 11.91 -25.97 11.28
N ASP A 364 12.55 -25.13 12.08
CA ASP A 364 13.87 -24.56 11.79
C ASP A 364 14.96 -25.25 12.64
N LEU A 365 16.21 -24.95 12.33
CA LEU A 365 17.34 -25.50 13.09
C LEU A 365 17.37 -25.00 14.53
N ASP A 366 16.90 -23.78 14.79
CA ASP A 366 16.90 -23.19 16.13
C ASP A 366 15.96 -23.97 17.07
N PHE A 367 14.81 -24.42 16.57
CA PHE A 367 13.92 -25.32 17.27
C PHE A 367 14.62 -26.64 17.66
N LEU A 368 15.32 -27.28 16.71
CA LEU A 368 16.05 -28.53 16.98
C LEU A 368 17.21 -28.32 17.98
N ARG A 369 17.95 -27.22 17.81
CA ARG A 369 19.07 -26.81 18.65
C ARG A 369 18.67 -26.60 20.10
N ARG A 370 17.49 -26.02 20.35
CA ARG A 370 16.94 -25.81 21.69
C ARG A 370 16.86 -27.09 22.51
N TYR A 371 16.55 -28.23 21.87
CA TYR A 371 16.37 -29.53 22.54
C TYR A 371 17.55 -30.48 22.37
N ARG A 372 18.63 -30.06 21.68
CA ARG A 372 19.80 -30.92 21.40
C ARG A 372 20.41 -31.54 22.64
N ASN A 373 20.49 -30.76 23.73
CA ASN A 373 21.08 -31.21 25.00
C ASN A 373 20.12 -32.02 25.88
N SER A 374 18.87 -32.24 25.42
CA SER A 374 17.84 -33.00 26.14
C SER A 374 17.24 -34.10 25.25
N PRO A 375 17.97 -35.21 24.99
CA PRO A 375 17.51 -36.27 24.07
C PRO A 375 16.17 -36.90 24.46
N ARG A 376 15.86 -36.96 25.76
CA ARG A 376 14.56 -37.44 26.24
C ARG A 376 13.43 -36.53 25.79
N VAL A 377 13.58 -35.23 26.01
CA VAL A 377 12.59 -34.21 25.61
C VAL A 377 12.42 -34.24 24.09
N LEU A 378 13.51 -34.16 23.32
CA LEU A 378 13.45 -34.22 21.86
C LEU A 378 12.72 -35.48 21.37
N ASN A 379 12.97 -36.65 21.96
CA ASN A 379 12.23 -37.87 21.58
C ASN A 379 10.73 -37.80 21.87
N TYR A 380 10.30 -37.18 22.96
CA TYR A 380 8.87 -36.93 23.22
C TYR A 380 8.27 -36.02 22.14
N ILE A 381 8.93 -34.91 21.82
CA ILE A 381 8.50 -33.98 20.76
C ILE A 381 8.32 -34.71 19.43
N LEU A 382 9.32 -35.51 19.03
CA LEU A 382 9.28 -36.22 17.76
C LEU A 382 8.23 -37.33 17.72
N ASN A 383 7.96 -37.99 18.84
CA ASN A 383 6.87 -38.97 18.94
C ASN A 383 5.51 -38.28 18.77
N ASP A 384 5.32 -37.14 19.42
CA ASP A 384 4.10 -36.36 19.31
C ASP A 384 3.89 -35.88 17.88
N LEU A 385 4.89 -35.23 17.27
CA LEU A 385 4.83 -34.78 15.88
C LEU A 385 4.55 -35.94 14.90
N TRP A 386 5.17 -37.10 15.11
CA TRP A 386 4.93 -38.29 14.27
C TRP A 386 3.48 -38.78 14.42
N SER A 387 2.93 -38.76 15.64
CA SER A 387 1.56 -39.19 15.90
C SER A 387 0.50 -38.25 15.31
N LEU A 388 0.85 -37.01 14.97
CA LEU A 388 -0.01 -36.08 14.23
C LEU A 388 -0.27 -36.54 12.79
N ARG A 389 0.52 -37.48 12.22
CA ARG A 389 0.39 -37.94 10.82
C ARG A 389 0.43 -36.81 9.79
N MET A 390 1.20 -35.76 10.10
CA MET A 390 1.48 -34.65 9.19
C MET A 390 2.87 -34.84 8.56
N ARG A 391 3.08 -34.26 7.38
CA ARG A 391 4.40 -34.15 6.77
C ARG A 391 5.28 -33.24 7.63
N LEU A 392 6.52 -33.67 7.89
CA LEU A 392 7.51 -32.86 8.57
C LEU A 392 8.41 -32.17 7.55
N ARG A 393 8.51 -30.85 7.64
CA ARG A 393 9.41 -30.03 6.84
C ARG A 393 10.49 -29.43 7.74
N VAL A 394 11.74 -29.43 7.30
CA VAL A 394 12.84 -28.81 8.05
C VAL A 394 13.56 -27.80 7.16
N CYS A 395 13.58 -26.54 7.59
CA CYS A 395 14.24 -25.46 6.86
C CYS A 395 15.70 -25.33 7.30
N VAL A 396 16.62 -25.33 6.33
CA VAL A 396 18.06 -25.32 6.54
C VAL A 396 18.69 -24.16 5.75
N PRO A 397 19.46 -23.27 6.40
CA PRO A 397 20.27 -22.26 5.72
C PRO A 397 21.41 -22.88 4.90
N PRO A 398 21.77 -22.30 3.73
CA PRO A 398 22.78 -22.87 2.83
C PRO A 398 24.21 -22.79 3.39
N GLY A 399 24.46 -21.95 4.40
CA GLY A 399 25.76 -21.78 5.04
C GLY A 399 26.06 -22.74 6.20
N GLU A 400 25.14 -23.64 6.56
CA GLU A 400 25.31 -24.53 7.72
C GLU A 400 26.35 -25.65 7.46
N PRO A 401 27.25 -25.93 8.43
CA PRO A 401 28.27 -26.96 8.26
C PRO A 401 27.65 -28.37 8.24
N LEU A 402 27.96 -29.15 7.18
CA LEU A 402 27.37 -30.46 6.90
C LEU A 402 27.46 -31.45 8.08
N ARG A 403 28.58 -31.46 8.81
CA ARG A 403 28.78 -32.40 9.93
C ARG A 403 27.77 -32.19 11.05
N GLY A 404 27.64 -30.95 11.54
CA GLY A 404 26.68 -30.62 12.60
C GLY A 404 25.24 -30.84 12.13
N LEU A 405 24.95 -30.49 10.88
CA LEU A 405 23.63 -30.68 10.31
C LEU A 405 23.21 -32.16 10.21
N ARG A 406 24.12 -33.07 9.85
CA ARG A 406 23.82 -34.51 9.84
C ARG A 406 23.45 -35.02 11.23
N GLU A 407 24.19 -34.60 12.26
CA GLU A 407 23.90 -34.97 13.65
C GLU A 407 22.54 -34.40 14.11
N GLU A 408 22.20 -33.18 13.71
CA GLU A 408 20.91 -32.53 14.02
C GLU A 408 19.70 -33.19 13.33
N LEU A 409 19.87 -33.65 12.08
CA LEU A 409 18.78 -34.22 11.27
C LEU A 409 18.61 -35.73 11.48
N GLU A 410 19.59 -36.43 12.05
CA GLU A 410 19.55 -37.89 12.22
C GLU A 410 18.33 -38.39 13.01
N PRO A 411 17.92 -37.78 14.14
CA PRO A 411 16.71 -38.20 14.86
C PRO A 411 15.44 -38.10 14.01
N LEU A 412 15.37 -37.10 13.13
CA LEU A 412 14.27 -36.91 12.20
C LEU A 412 14.30 -37.98 11.11
N ARG A 413 15.47 -38.26 10.56
CA ARG A 413 15.69 -39.30 9.53
C ARG A 413 15.25 -40.66 10.02
N GLU A 414 15.71 -41.07 11.21
CA GLU A 414 15.39 -42.36 11.79
C GLU A 414 13.91 -42.54 12.07
N ARG A 415 13.20 -41.47 12.39
CA ARG A 415 11.78 -41.49 12.71
C ARG A 415 10.94 -41.34 11.45
N PHE A 416 11.04 -40.19 10.78
CA PHE A 416 10.15 -39.70 9.73
C PHE A 416 10.31 -40.37 8.35
N LEU A 417 11.35 -41.18 8.12
CA LEU A 417 11.50 -41.99 6.89
C LEU A 417 11.00 -43.44 7.02
N ARG A 418 10.41 -43.83 8.16
CA ARG A 418 9.74 -45.12 8.33
C ARG A 418 8.33 -45.08 7.70
N PRO A 419 7.68 -46.24 7.45
CA PRO A 419 6.30 -46.28 6.98
C PRO A 419 5.36 -45.47 7.88
N GLY A 420 4.62 -44.52 7.29
CA GLY A 420 3.64 -43.70 7.99
C GLY A 420 4.15 -42.34 8.49
N GLY A 421 5.36 -41.92 8.11
CA GLY A 421 5.82 -40.55 8.20
C GLY A 421 6.36 -40.03 6.87
N GLU A 422 6.39 -38.71 6.73
CA GLU A 422 6.96 -38.01 5.59
C GLU A 422 7.89 -36.92 6.11
N LEU A 423 9.12 -36.87 5.56
CA LEU A 423 10.11 -35.85 5.84
C LEU A 423 10.45 -35.10 4.54
N GLU A 424 10.66 -33.80 4.62
CA GLU A 424 11.19 -32.97 3.54
C GLU A 424 12.19 -31.96 4.12
N VAL A 425 13.43 -31.95 3.64
CA VAL A 425 14.43 -30.96 4.03
C VAL A 425 14.47 -29.87 2.97
N ILE A 426 14.21 -28.62 3.36
CA ILE A 426 14.22 -27.46 2.47
C ILE A 426 15.51 -26.67 2.69
N VAL A 427 16.32 -26.54 1.63
CA VAL A 427 17.46 -25.63 1.62
C VAL A 427 17.02 -24.33 0.95
N LEU A 428 17.01 -23.23 1.72
CA LEU A 428 16.58 -21.91 1.25
C LEU A 428 17.73 -21.21 0.54
N ALA A 429 17.59 -20.91 -0.75
CA ALA A 429 18.60 -20.21 -1.53
C ALA A 429 18.24 -18.73 -1.68
N ALA A 430 18.93 -17.85 -0.95
CA ALA A 430 18.85 -16.41 -1.23
C ALA A 430 19.57 -16.08 -2.56
N PRO A 431 19.25 -14.95 -3.21
CA PRO A 431 19.97 -14.50 -4.40
C PRO A 431 21.49 -14.42 -4.13
N GLY A 432 22.29 -15.16 -4.90
CA GLY A 432 23.74 -15.26 -4.71
C GLY A 432 24.22 -16.43 -3.85
N GLU A 433 23.32 -17.22 -3.24
CA GLU A 433 23.64 -18.42 -2.46
C GLU A 433 23.25 -19.73 -3.17
N GLU A 434 22.80 -19.68 -4.43
CA GLU A 434 22.20 -20.81 -5.14
C GLU A 434 23.16 -21.99 -5.31
N GLU A 435 24.45 -21.71 -5.57
CA GLU A 435 25.46 -22.75 -5.71
C GLU A 435 25.71 -23.46 -4.38
N ARG A 436 25.87 -22.70 -3.28
CA ARG A 436 26.02 -23.25 -1.93
C ARG A 436 24.82 -24.10 -1.53
N ALA A 437 23.61 -23.62 -1.81
CA ALA A 437 22.37 -24.33 -1.55
C ALA A 437 22.31 -25.68 -2.30
N ARG A 438 22.70 -25.69 -3.59
CA ARG A 438 22.76 -26.93 -4.39
C ARG A 438 23.79 -27.91 -3.83
N THR A 439 25.01 -27.46 -3.53
CA THR A 439 26.05 -28.33 -2.97
C THR A 439 25.62 -28.94 -1.63
N LEU A 440 25.01 -28.15 -0.75
CA LEU A 440 24.49 -28.65 0.53
C LEU A 440 23.36 -29.67 0.30
N ALA A 441 22.45 -29.39 -0.63
CA ALA A 441 21.34 -30.28 -0.95
C ALA A 441 21.80 -31.63 -1.51
N GLU A 442 22.80 -31.64 -2.39
CA GLU A 442 23.43 -32.86 -2.91
C GLU A 442 24.08 -33.68 -1.78
N ALA A 443 24.83 -33.02 -0.89
CA ALA A 443 25.53 -33.67 0.22
C ALA A 443 24.58 -34.29 1.27
N LEU A 444 23.42 -33.66 1.48
CA LEU A 444 22.34 -34.17 2.33
C LEU A 444 21.55 -35.29 1.65
N SER A 445 21.28 -35.16 0.35
CA SER A 445 20.63 -36.21 -0.46
C SER A 445 21.46 -37.49 -0.51
N ALA A 446 22.79 -37.38 -0.57
CA ALA A 446 23.71 -38.52 -0.43
C ALA A 446 23.57 -39.24 0.93
N GLY A 447 23.13 -38.52 1.96
CA GLY A 447 22.75 -39.07 3.27
C GLY A 447 21.35 -39.70 3.31
N ARG A 448 20.71 -39.91 2.16
CA ARG A 448 19.33 -40.43 2.01
C ARG A 448 18.26 -39.55 2.65
N LEU A 449 18.51 -38.24 2.73
CA LEU A 449 17.47 -37.28 3.10
C LEU A 449 16.73 -36.81 1.84
N PRO A 450 15.40 -36.66 1.89
CA PRO A 450 14.62 -36.07 0.81
C PRO A 450 14.78 -34.54 0.84
N VAL A 451 15.65 -34.00 -0.01
CA VAL A 451 15.99 -32.57 -0.01
C VAL A 451 15.39 -31.87 -1.21
N ARG A 452 14.90 -30.65 -0.99
CA ARG A 452 14.45 -29.74 -2.04
C ARG A 452 15.10 -28.37 -1.84
N VAL A 453 15.61 -27.79 -2.92
CA VAL A 453 16.07 -26.41 -2.94
C VAL A 453 14.92 -25.52 -3.36
N THR A 454 14.65 -24.47 -2.60
CA THR A 454 13.68 -23.44 -2.95
C THR A 454 14.35 -22.07 -2.89
N GLY A 455 13.87 -21.11 -3.68
CA GLY A 455 14.28 -19.72 -3.48
C GLY A 455 13.95 -19.28 -2.05
N ALA A 456 14.71 -18.34 -1.51
CA ALA A 456 14.39 -17.73 -0.23
C ALA A 456 12.95 -17.19 -0.30
N GLU A 457 12.09 -17.68 0.59
CA GLU A 457 10.80 -17.04 0.82
C GLU A 457 11.09 -15.59 1.18
N HIS A 458 10.37 -14.64 0.57
CA HIS A 458 10.45 -13.25 1.00
C HIS A 458 10.13 -13.25 2.49
N ARG A 459 11.13 -12.95 3.33
CA ARG A 459 10.92 -12.71 4.75
C ARG A 459 10.42 -11.28 4.83
N PRO A 460 9.10 -11.04 4.98
CA PRO A 460 8.65 -9.69 5.21
C PRO A 460 9.33 -9.18 6.48
N GLU A 461 9.75 -7.92 6.45
CA GLU A 461 10.17 -7.21 7.65
C GLU A 461 9.05 -7.26 8.70
N ALA A 462 9.39 -7.13 9.98
CA ALA A 462 8.42 -7.21 11.07
C ALA A 462 7.28 -6.20 10.85
N ASN A 463 6.11 -6.69 10.46
CA ASN A 463 4.94 -5.88 10.17
C ASN A 463 3.92 -6.00 11.30
N ALA A 464 3.63 -4.89 11.97
CA ALA A 464 2.69 -4.88 13.09
C ALA A 464 1.24 -5.21 12.70
N LEU A 465 0.88 -5.10 11.43
CA LEU A 465 -0.45 -5.48 10.94
C LEU A 465 -0.67 -6.99 10.85
N TYR A 466 0.38 -7.82 10.95
CA TYR A 466 0.23 -9.27 10.79
C TYR A 466 -0.62 -9.91 11.89
N GLY A 467 -0.65 -9.29 13.08
CA GLY A 467 -1.52 -9.69 14.18
C GLY A 467 -2.91 -9.04 14.16
N SER A 468 -3.20 -8.17 13.18
CA SER A 468 -4.41 -7.32 13.18
C SER A 468 -5.61 -7.94 12.47
N GLY A 469 -6.80 -7.38 12.72
CA GLY A 469 -8.05 -7.73 12.03
C GLY A 469 -8.07 -7.38 10.54
N TYR A 470 -7.05 -6.68 10.01
CA TYR A 470 -6.96 -6.28 8.61
C TYR A 470 -6.29 -7.34 7.73
N MET A 471 -5.48 -8.23 8.33
CA MET A 471 -4.71 -9.25 7.61
C MET A 471 -5.57 -10.25 6.82
N PRO A 472 -6.75 -10.69 7.29
CA PRO A 472 -7.59 -11.60 6.52
C PRO A 472 -7.93 -11.12 5.10
N GLY A 473 -8.28 -9.84 4.94
CA GLY A 473 -8.60 -9.26 3.63
C GLY A 473 -7.40 -9.29 2.68
N TYR A 474 -6.20 -8.95 3.16
CA TYR A 474 -4.97 -8.98 2.37
C TYR A 474 -4.61 -10.40 1.92
N LEU A 475 -4.70 -11.37 2.84
CA LEU A 475 -4.42 -12.76 2.53
C LEU A 475 -5.37 -13.27 1.43
N LEU A 476 -6.68 -12.99 1.54
CA LEU A 476 -7.65 -13.36 0.50
C LEU A 476 -7.35 -12.71 -0.84
N HIS A 477 -7.02 -11.42 -0.86
CA HIS A 477 -6.61 -10.73 -2.09
C HIS A 477 -5.36 -11.38 -2.71
N THR A 478 -4.38 -11.74 -1.88
CA THR A 478 -3.15 -12.40 -2.33
C THR A 478 -3.42 -13.81 -2.89
N MET A 479 -4.38 -14.56 -2.32
CA MET A 479 -4.81 -15.87 -2.86
C MET A 479 -5.56 -15.72 -4.17
N ALA A 480 -6.43 -14.71 -4.26
CA ALA A 480 -7.26 -14.45 -5.43
C ALA A 480 -6.43 -13.93 -6.61
N SER A 481 -5.42 -13.12 -6.33
CA SER A 481 -4.47 -12.64 -7.35
C SER A 481 -3.49 -13.75 -7.76
N SER A 482 -3.01 -13.70 -9.02
CA SER A 482 -1.93 -14.59 -9.49
C SER A 482 -0.58 -14.40 -8.77
N ARG A 483 -0.55 -13.63 -7.66
CA ARG A 483 0.62 -13.32 -6.83
C ARG A 483 0.79 -14.28 -5.64
N GLY A 484 0.13 -15.44 -5.64
CA GLY A 484 0.15 -16.40 -4.53
C GLY A 484 1.55 -16.85 -4.02
N SER A 485 2.64 -16.55 -4.73
CA SER A 485 4.01 -16.71 -4.26
C SER A 485 4.44 -15.70 -3.18
N ARG A 486 3.65 -14.66 -2.90
CA ARG A 486 3.91 -13.62 -1.88
C ARG A 486 3.25 -13.90 -0.52
N MET A 487 2.57 -15.04 -0.37
CA MET A 487 1.94 -15.39 0.91
C MET A 487 2.96 -15.49 2.05
N PRO A 488 2.76 -14.80 3.17
CA PRO A 488 3.65 -14.93 4.31
C PRO A 488 3.52 -16.32 4.95
N ARG A 489 4.62 -16.79 5.56
CA ARG A 489 4.66 -18.06 6.27
C ARG A 489 3.73 -18.02 7.49
N LEU A 490 2.91 -19.07 7.66
CA LEU A 490 2.10 -19.24 8.85
C LEU A 490 2.95 -19.77 10.00
N THR A 491 2.89 -19.14 11.17
CA THR A 491 3.54 -19.59 12.40
C THR A 491 2.50 -19.95 13.45
N LEU A 492 2.85 -20.89 14.34
CA LEU A 492 1.98 -21.26 15.44
C LEU A 492 1.81 -20.10 16.43
N LEU A 493 2.93 -19.51 16.84
CA LEU A 493 3.03 -18.41 17.81
C LEU A 493 3.77 -17.22 17.18
N ASP A 494 3.79 -16.10 17.90
CA ASP A 494 4.60 -14.94 17.55
C ASP A 494 6.10 -15.33 17.54
N GLY A 495 6.79 -14.98 16.46
CA GLY A 495 8.21 -15.21 16.26
C GLY A 495 8.77 -14.22 15.22
N ASP A 496 10.08 -14.25 14.98
CA ASP A 496 10.79 -13.21 14.22
C ASP A 496 10.38 -13.06 12.74
N SER A 497 9.54 -13.95 12.18
CA SER A 497 9.04 -13.82 10.81
C SER A 497 7.83 -14.73 10.51
N GLY A 498 6.64 -14.15 10.40
CA GLY A 498 5.45 -14.87 9.92
C GLY A 498 4.13 -14.33 10.45
N VAL A 499 3.04 -14.90 9.95
CA VAL A 499 1.69 -14.60 10.42
C VAL A 499 1.29 -15.64 11.44
N ALA A 500 1.21 -15.21 12.70
CA ALA A 500 0.90 -16.08 13.82
C ALA A 500 -0.59 -16.46 13.85
N LEU A 501 -0.85 -17.75 14.11
CA LEU A 501 -2.21 -18.27 14.30
C LEU A 501 -2.70 -18.05 15.73
N LEU A 502 -1.80 -18.11 16.72
CA LEU A 502 -2.13 -17.99 18.14
C LEU A 502 -1.25 -16.94 18.83
N THR A 503 -1.75 -16.37 19.94
CA THR A 503 -0.91 -15.64 20.91
C THR A 503 -0.20 -16.64 21.85
N PRO A 504 0.86 -16.24 22.57
CA PRO A 504 1.51 -17.07 23.58
C PRO A 504 0.54 -17.62 24.66
N GLU A 505 -0.56 -16.90 24.94
CA GLU A 505 -1.62 -17.28 25.87
C GLU A 505 -2.64 -18.27 25.27
N GLY A 506 -2.51 -18.64 23.99
CA GLY A 506 -3.39 -19.57 23.29
C GLY A 506 -4.66 -18.94 22.71
N LEU A 507 -4.68 -17.62 22.48
CA LEU A 507 -5.81 -16.95 21.82
C LEU A 507 -5.70 -17.04 20.29
N LYS A 508 -6.81 -17.37 19.64
CA LYS A 508 -6.94 -17.51 18.18
C LYS A 508 -6.92 -16.16 17.49
N ARG A 509 -5.86 -15.85 16.74
CA ARG A 509 -5.68 -14.58 16.00
C ARG A 509 -6.66 -14.46 14.81
N PRO A 510 -6.92 -13.26 14.24
CA PRO A 510 -7.85 -13.09 13.11
C PRO A 510 -7.54 -14.01 11.91
N VAL A 511 -6.27 -14.26 11.66
CA VAL A 511 -5.83 -15.15 10.58
C VAL A 511 -6.19 -16.61 10.84
N TYR A 512 -6.18 -17.07 12.09
CA TYR A 512 -6.74 -18.38 12.46
C TYR A 512 -8.17 -18.53 11.94
N HIS A 513 -9.00 -17.53 12.21
CA HIS A 513 -10.41 -17.56 11.86
C HIS A 513 -10.60 -17.53 10.34
N LEU A 514 -9.79 -16.74 9.61
CA LEU A 514 -9.77 -16.80 8.15
C LEU A 514 -9.52 -18.23 7.65
N PHE A 515 -8.48 -18.90 8.15
CA PHE A 515 -8.15 -20.26 7.70
C PHE A 515 -9.23 -21.28 8.07
N SER A 516 -9.89 -21.11 9.22
CA SER A 516 -11.03 -21.92 9.60
C SER A 516 -12.23 -21.72 8.65
N LEU A 517 -12.47 -20.50 8.16
CA LEU A 517 -13.48 -20.24 7.13
C LEU A 517 -13.07 -20.81 5.77
N LEU A 518 -11.79 -20.70 5.39
CA LEU A 518 -11.28 -21.30 4.15
C LEU A 518 -11.46 -22.81 4.14
N GLU A 519 -11.37 -23.48 5.31
CA GLU A 519 -11.58 -24.92 5.40
C GLU A 519 -13.04 -25.34 5.17
N GLN A 520 -13.99 -24.43 5.40
CA GLN A 520 -15.40 -24.68 5.08
C GLN A 520 -15.74 -24.53 3.59
N LEU A 521 -14.86 -23.96 2.79
CA LEU A 521 -15.03 -23.93 1.34
C LEU A 521 -14.88 -25.32 0.74
N GLY A 522 -15.43 -25.54 -0.45
CA GLY A 522 -15.08 -26.68 -1.27
C GLY A 522 -13.65 -26.60 -1.82
N ASP A 523 -13.14 -27.74 -2.28
CA ASP A 523 -11.82 -27.87 -2.90
C ASP A 523 -11.69 -27.25 -4.30
N THR A 524 -12.81 -26.84 -4.90
CA THR A 524 -12.88 -26.40 -6.29
C THR A 524 -13.57 -25.05 -6.40
N VAL A 525 -12.87 -24.05 -6.94
CA VAL A 525 -13.38 -22.74 -7.29
C VAL A 525 -14.24 -22.86 -8.55
N ILE A 526 -15.46 -22.33 -8.49
CA ILE A 526 -16.44 -22.33 -9.60
C ILE A 526 -16.68 -20.92 -10.16
N ALA A 527 -16.44 -19.89 -9.36
CA ALA A 527 -16.48 -18.51 -9.82
C ALA A 527 -15.61 -17.64 -8.89
N GLN A 528 -15.01 -16.61 -9.44
CA GLN A 528 -14.15 -15.69 -8.69
C GLN A 528 -14.20 -14.32 -9.37
N GLY A 529 -14.21 -13.26 -8.56
CA GLY A 529 -14.11 -11.87 -9.00
C GLY A 529 -13.28 -11.04 -8.03
N ASP A 530 -13.40 -9.72 -8.12
CA ASP A 530 -12.57 -8.78 -7.35
C ASP A 530 -12.78 -8.94 -5.83
N MET A 531 -13.99 -9.32 -5.42
CA MET A 531 -14.43 -9.31 -4.01
C MET A 531 -15.03 -10.63 -3.55
N TYR A 532 -14.95 -11.68 -4.38
CA TYR A 532 -15.56 -12.96 -4.04
C TYR A 532 -14.81 -14.17 -4.59
N LEU A 533 -14.99 -15.27 -3.88
CA LEU A 533 -14.60 -16.61 -4.30
C LEU A 533 -15.75 -17.55 -3.99
N ALA A 534 -16.33 -18.14 -5.03
CA ALA A 534 -17.33 -19.19 -4.92
C ALA A 534 -16.66 -20.54 -5.17
N ALA A 535 -16.89 -21.47 -4.26
CA ALA A 535 -16.34 -22.82 -4.33
C ALA A 535 -17.46 -23.86 -4.14
N ARG A 536 -17.18 -25.08 -4.58
CA ARG A 536 -17.97 -26.26 -4.28
C ARG A 536 -17.05 -27.44 -4.01
N GLN A 537 -17.53 -28.38 -3.21
CA GLN A 537 -16.79 -29.63 -3.00
C GLN A 537 -16.93 -30.51 -4.24
N SER A 538 -15.83 -31.06 -4.74
CA SER A 538 -15.83 -32.01 -5.86
C SER A 538 -16.89 -33.10 -5.66
N GLY A 539 -17.84 -33.19 -6.59
CA GLY A 539 -18.92 -34.17 -6.56
C GLY A 539 -20.13 -33.83 -5.67
N ARG A 540 -20.19 -32.63 -5.09
CA ARG A 540 -21.37 -32.13 -4.35
C ARG A 540 -22.00 -30.93 -5.05
N GLU A 541 -23.28 -30.71 -4.77
CA GLU A 541 -24.01 -29.52 -5.23
C GLU A 541 -23.87 -28.32 -4.29
N ASP A 542 -23.43 -28.53 -3.06
CA ASP A 542 -23.29 -27.48 -2.03
C ASP A 542 -22.33 -26.38 -2.49
N ILE A 543 -22.85 -25.16 -2.54
CA ILE A 543 -22.08 -23.97 -2.91
C ILE A 543 -21.68 -23.22 -1.65
N GLN A 544 -20.43 -22.77 -1.61
CA GLN A 544 -19.95 -21.81 -0.61
C GLN A 544 -19.47 -20.54 -1.32
N VAL A 545 -19.90 -19.40 -0.83
CA VAL A 545 -19.54 -18.08 -1.37
C VAL A 545 -18.83 -17.29 -0.29
N LEU A 546 -17.52 -17.07 -0.48
CA LEU A 546 -16.72 -16.19 0.34
C LEU A 546 -16.71 -14.80 -0.31
N LEU A 547 -17.27 -13.82 0.37
CA LEU A 547 -17.18 -12.41 0.02
C LEU A 547 -16.12 -11.75 0.91
N TYR A 548 -15.37 -10.81 0.37
CA TYR A 548 -14.38 -10.05 1.13
C TYR A 548 -14.22 -8.66 0.56
N HIS A 549 -13.82 -7.70 1.39
CA HIS A 549 -13.49 -6.36 0.92
C HIS A 549 -12.02 -6.00 1.11
N TYR A 550 -11.27 -5.94 0.01
CA TYR A 550 -9.88 -5.48 -0.03
C TYR A 550 -9.60 -4.66 -1.30
N ASP A 551 -8.78 -3.61 -1.18
CA ASP A 551 -8.31 -2.79 -2.31
C ASP A 551 -6.79 -2.92 -2.44
N ALA A 552 -6.29 -3.12 -3.66
CA ALA A 552 -4.85 -3.32 -3.92
C ALA A 552 -3.97 -2.14 -3.49
N CYS A 553 -4.55 -0.95 -3.24
CA CYS A 553 -3.81 0.17 -2.66
C CYS A 553 -3.33 -0.07 -1.24
N PHE A 554 -3.88 -1.07 -0.55
CA PHE A 554 -3.41 -1.47 0.76
C PHE A 554 -2.14 -2.34 0.67
N ASP A 555 -1.74 -2.81 -0.52
CA ASP A 555 -0.60 -3.73 -0.67
C ASP A 555 0.66 -3.20 0.01
N THR A 556 0.98 -1.91 -0.11
CA THR A 556 2.16 -1.33 0.56
C THR A 556 2.11 -1.39 2.07
N LEU A 557 0.93 -1.35 2.69
CA LEU A 557 0.80 -1.47 4.15
C LEU A 557 1.23 -2.86 4.63
N PHE A 558 0.99 -3.89 3.81
CA PHE A 558 1.28 -5.28 4.15
C PHE A 558 2.66 -5.73 3.66
N GLU A 559 3.11 -5.21 2.53
CA GLU A 559 4.40 -5.54 1.90
C GLU A 559 5.59 -4.74 2.46
N GLY A 560 5.37 -3.52 2.96
CA GLY A 560 6.44 -2.52 3.15
C GLY A 560 7.18 -2.49 4.49
N GLY A 561 7.00 -3.45 5.41
CA GLY A 561 7.71 -3.44 6.71
C GLY A 561 7.47 -2.19 7.58
N SER A 562 6.49 -1.37 7.22
CA SER A 562 6.32 -0.02 7.76
C SER A 562 6.04 -0.05 9.26
N ARG A 563 6.57 0.93 10.00
CA ARG A 563 6.35 1.05 11.45
C ARG A 563 4.88 1.32 11.74
N VAL A 564 4.39 0.83 12.89
CA VAL A 564 3.02 1.07 13.42
C VAL A 564 2.59 2.55 13.31
N GLU A 565 3.53 3.46 13.54
CA GLU A 565 3.35 4.92 13.54
C GLU A 565 2.97 5.49 12.16
N GLU A 566 3.38 4.83 11.06
CA GLU A 566 3.01 5.20 9.68
C GLU A 566 1.65 4.60 9.26
N GLN A 567 1.21 3.54 9.95
CA GLN A 567 0.03 2.75 9.57
C GLN A 567 -1.26 3.16 10.31
N ALA A 568 -1.17 3.62 11.56
CA ALA A 568 -2.33 3.99 12.38
C ALA A 568 -3.21 5.09 11.75
N PRO A 569 -2.65 6.17 11.17
CA PRO A 569 -3.47 7.23 10.59
C PRO A 569 -4.17 6.82 9.30
N PHE A 570 -3.59 5.90 8.52
CA PHE A 570 -4.21 5.34 7.33
C PHE A 570 -5.45 4.53 7.73
N VAL A 571 -5.30 3.67 8.74
CA VAL A 571 -6.41 2.85 9.27
C VAL A 571 -7.52 3.72 9.86
N GLU A 572 -7.20 4.80 10.56
CA GLU A 572 -8.19 5.79 11.04
C GLU A 572 -8.91 6.51 9.89
N LEU A 573 -8.18 6.96 8.86
CA LEU A 573 -8.77 7.57 7.66
C LEU A 573 -9.77 6.63 6.94
N MET A 574 -9.56 5.32 7.04
CA MET A 574 -10.44 4.31 6.47
C MET A 574 -11.72 4.07 7.30
N LYS A 575 -11.67 4.29 8.62
CA LYS A 575 -12.84 4.12 9.52
C LYS A 575 -13.87 5.22 9.36
N ASP A 576 -13.42 6.45 9.12
CA ASP A 576 -14.30 7.63 9.11
C ASP A 576 -15.11 7.82 7.81
N HIS A 577 -14.98 6.94 6.81
CA HIS A 577 -15.57 7.14 5.49
C HIS A 577 -16.35 5.92 4.99
N ASP A 578 -17.41 6.18 4.21
CA ASP A 578 -18.21 5.15 3.51
C ASP A 578 -17.38 4.48 2.40
N TYR A 579 -16.44 3.62 2.80
CA TYR A 579 -15.71 2.68 1.96
C TYR A 579 -16.49 1.40 1.73
N ASN A 580 -17.74 1.33 2.16
CA ASN A 580 -18.51 0.12 1.96
C ASN A 580 -18.69 -0.16 0.47
N ARG A 581 -18.50 -1.42 0.08
CA ARG A 581 -18.82 -1.91 -1.27
C ARG A 581 -20.14 -2.66 -1.22
N GLU A 582 -21.04 -2.34 -2.13
CA GLU A 582 -22.28 -3.09 -2.26
C GLU A 582 -22.00 -4.42 -2.98
N VAL A 583 -22.58 -5.51 -2.50
CA VAL A 583 -22.49 -6.82 -3.15
C VAL A 583 -23.88 -7.38 -3.25
N THR A 584 -24.27 -7.76 -4.46
CA THR A 584 -25.53 -8.41 -4.75
C THR A 584 -25.26 -9.83 -5.22
N LEU A 585 -25.63 -10.81 -4.39
CA LEU A 585 -25.54 -12.24 -4.68
C LEU A 585 -26.91 -12.77 -5.09
N SER A 586 -26.97 -13.44 -6.23
CA SER A 586 -28.11 -14.19 -6.73
C SER A 586 -27.69 -15.64 -6.99
N VAL A 587 -28.28 -16.59 -6.26
CA VAL A 587 -28.12 -18.03 -6.52
C VAL A 587 -29.44 -18.57 -7.05
N ARG A 588 -29.48 -18.88 -8.35
CA ARG A 588 -30.68 -19.35 -9.08
C ARG A 588 -30.77 -20.89 -9.03
N GLY A 589 -31.92 -21.45 -9.39
CA GLY A 589 -32.15 -22.90 -9.39
C GLY A 589 -32.31 -23.52 -8.00
N MET A 590 -32.44 -22.73 -6.94
CA MET A 590 -32.57 -23.22 -5.57
C MET A 590 -34.04 -23.58 -5.27
N THR A 591 -34.38 -24.87 -5.34
CA THR A 591 -35.73 -25.38 -5.01
C THR A 591 -35.71 -26.39 -3.87
N GLY A 592 -36.55 -26.19 -2.86
CA GLY A 592 -36.68 -27.04 -1.68
C GLY A 592 -36.13 -26.41 -0.40
N ARG A 593 -35.81 -27.23 0.60
CA ARG A 593 -35.27 -26.79 1.89
C ARG A 593 -33.77 -26.60 1.86
N PHE A 594 -33.32 -25.48 2.41
CA PHE A 594 -31.90 -25.14 2.51
C PHE A 594 -31.55 -24.66 3.92
N ALA A 595 -30.37 -25.06 4.38
CA ALA A 595 -29.66 -24.44 5.47
C ALA A 595 -28.61 -23.47 4.92
N ILE A 596 -28.71 -22.20 5.29
CA ILE A 596 -27.78 -21.15 4.92
C ILE A 596 -27.03 -20.72 6.17
N ARG A 597 -25.76 -21.13 6.26
CA ARG A 597 -24.85 -20.71 7.33
C ARG A 597 -24.10 -19.46 6.88
N LYS A 598 -24.03 -18.46 7.75
CA LYS A 598 -23.33 -17.21 7.52
C LYS A 598 -22.29 -16.99 8.61
N TYR A 599 -21.06 -16.70 8.21
CA TYR A 599 -19.94 -16.33 9.08
C TYR A 599 -19.44 -14.95 8.71
N ARG A 600 -19.24 -14.07 9.69
CA ARG A 600 -18.79 -12.69 9.46
C ARG A 600 -17.57 -12.35 10.31
N LEU A 601 -16.55 -11.78 9.66
CA LEU A 601 -15.35 -11.24 10.28
C LEU A 601 -15.26 -9.75 9.92
N THR A 602 -15.31 -8.86 10.92
CA THR A 602 -15.11 -7.42 10.69
C THR A 602 -13.81 -6.95 11.35
N SER A 603 -13.09 -6.04 10.68
CA SER A 603 -11.79 -5.57 11.15
C SER A 603 -11.87 -4.74 12.44
N GLU A 604 -12.98 -4.02 12.64
CA GLU A 604 -13.23 -3.17 13.80
C GLU A 604 -13.52 -3.97 15.09
N GLU A 605 -14.26 -5.07 14.98
CA GLU A 605 -14.50 -5.97 16.11
C GLU A 605 -13.21 -6.59 16.61
N TYR A 606 -12.30 -7.00 15.72
CA TYR A 606 -11.01 -7.54 16.14
C TYR A 606 -10.10 -6.46 16.75
N ALA A 607 -10.01 -5.29 16.13
CA ALA A 607 -9.17 -4.21 16.64
C ALA A 607 -9.61 -3.73 18.03
N SER A 608 -10.92 -3.67 18.31
CA SER A 608 -11.42 -3.31 19.66
C SER A 608 -11.32 -4.48 20.63
N ARG A 609 -11.77 -5.69 20.27
CA ARG A 609 -11.75 -6.87 21.17
C ARG A 609 -10.35 -7.28 21.59
N TYR A 610 -9.31 -7.02 20.79
CA TYR A 610 -7.92 -7.25 21.21
C TYR A 610 -7.28 -6.07 21.96
N ARG A 611 -7.67 -4.83 21.65
CA ARG A 611 -7.13 -3.62 22.31
C ARG A 611 -7.68 -3.45 23.72
N ASP A 612 -8.94 -3.81 23.93
CA ASP A 612 -9.64 -3.66 25.21
C ASP A 612 -9.44 -4.84 26.15
N PHE A 613 -8.73 -5.88 25.71
CA PHE A 613 -8.30 -7.01 26.53
C PHE A 613 -6.79 -6.89 26.86
N PRO A 614 -6.39 -6.09 27.86
CA PRO A 614 -5.05 -6.20 28.43
C PRO A 614 -4.98 -7.54 29.15
N LEU A 615 -4.44 -8.56 28.48
CA LEU A 615 -4.30 -9.88 29.06
C LEU A 615 -3.13 -9.86 30.06
N PRO A 616 -3.32 -10.36 31.29
CA PRO A 616 -2.19 -10.66 32.17
C PRO A 616 -1.31 -11.75 31.51
N PRO A 617 -0.02 -11.87 31.89
CA PRO A 617 0.88 -12.88 31.35
C PRO A 617 0.30 -14.31 31.46
N ALA A 618 0.67 -15.16 30.50
CA ALA A 618 0.08 -16.46 30.14
C ALA A 618 -0.25 -17.44 31.28
N ASP A 619 0.39 -17.33 32.45
CA ASP A 619 0.26 -18.28 33.54
C ASP A 619 -1.03 -18.13 34.38
N GLY A 620 -1.90 -17.16 34.06
CA GLY A 620 -3.05 -16.78 34.90
C GLY A 620 -4.45 -17.17 34.40
N LEU A 621 -4.62 -17.67 33.17
CA LEU A 621 -5.95 -17.90 32.59
C LEU A 621 -6.43 -19.35 32.74
N SER A 622 -7.66 -19.53 33.24
CA SER A 622 -8.28 -20.86 33.29
C SER A 622 -8.69 -21.34 31.89
N ALA A 623 -8.80 -22.66 31.69
CA ALA A 623 -9.29 -23.24 30.43
C ALA A 623 -10.68 -22.72 30.04
N GLU A 624 -11.58 -22.48 31.01
CA GLU A 624 -12.90 -21.90 30.74
C GLU A 624 -12.79 -20.43 30.33
N THR A 625 -11.90 -19.67 30.96
CA THR A 625 -11.63 -18.27 30.57
C THR A 625 -11.12 -18.22 29.12
N LEU A 626 -10.14 -19.05 28.77
CA LEU A 626 -9.63 -19.14 27.39
C LEU A 626 -10.72 -19.56 26.40
N ARG A 627 -11.65 -20.44 26.79
CA ARG A 627 -12.80 -20.84 25.97
C ARG A 627 -13.73 -19.66 25.70
N VAL A 628 -14.08 -18.89 26.73
CA VAL A 628 -14.94 -17.71 26.61
C VAL A 628 -14.28 -16.61 25.77
N LEU A 629 -12.98 -16.35 25.99
CA LEU A 629 -12.21 -15.39 25.21
C LEU A 629 -12.19 -15.76 23.73
N ASN A 630 -11.81 -17.00 23.41
CA ASN A 630 -11.79 -17.49 22.03
C ASN A 630 -13.18 -17.52 21.39
N GLY A 631 -14.25 -17.74 22.17
CA GLY A 631 -15.63 -17.61 21.68
C GLY A 631 -15.98 -16.16 21.35
N THR A 632 -15.50 -15.20 22.14
CA THR A 632 -15.71 -13.76 21.92
C THR A 632 -14.92 -13.26 20.70
N LEU A 633 -13.78 -13.87 20.39
CA LEU A 633 -12.94 -13.55 19.24
C LEU A 633 -13.37 -14.30 17.96
N ALA A 634 -14.31 -15.24 18.04
CA ALA A 634 -14.77 -15.99 16.88
C ALA A 634 -15.60 -15.11 15.91
N PRO A 635 -15.65 -15.46 14.61
CA PRO A 635 -16.57 -14.83 13.67
C PRO A 635 -18.02 -14.86 14.17
N GLU A 636 -18.79 -13.82 13.85
CA GLU A 636 -20.24 -13.85 14.09
C GLU A 636 -20.86 -14.97 13.24
N MET A 637 -21.73 -15.77 13.84
CA MET A 637 -22.35 -16.92 13.19
C MET A 637 -23.87 -16.79 13.20
N SER A 638 -24.51 -17.12 12.07
CA SER A 638 -25.96 -17.27 12.00
C SER A 638 -26.35 -18.42 11.06
N LEU A 639 -27.50 -19.02 11.34
CA LEU A 639 -28.09 -20.11 10.55
C LEU A 639 -29.52 -19.72 10.18
N ASN A 640 -29.83 -19.75 8.89
CA ASN A 640 -31.18 -19.58 8.38
C ASN A 640 -31.64 -20.87 7.69
N LEU A 641 -32.83 -21.36 8.06
CA LEU A 641 -33.49 -22.47 7.40
C LEU A 641 -34.58 -21.90 6.50
N LEU A 642 -34.45 -22.05 5.18
CA LEU A 642 -35.35 -21.46 4.21
C LEU A 642 -35.94 -22.54 3.31
N GLU A 643 -37.22 -22.40 2.97
CA GLU A 643 -37.84 -23.10 1.84
C GLU A 643 -37.77 -22.14 0.64
N LEU A 644 -37.03 -22.53 -0.40
CA LEU A 644 -36.79 -21.69 -1.58
C LEU A 644 -37.53 -22.26 -2.79
N ASP A 645 -38.07 -21.37 -3.62
CA ASP A 645 -38.74 -21.68 -4.89
C ASP A 645 -38.12 -20.85 -6.01
N GLY A 646 -36.92 -21.23 -6.42
CA GLY A 646 -36.26 -20.71 -7.61
C GLY A 646 -34.93 -20.01 -7.35
N ALA A 647 -34.86 -19.02 -6.44
CA ALA A 647 -33.61 -18.28 -6.22
C ALA A 647 -33.46 -17.73 -4.80
N TYR A 648 -32.20 -17.57 -4.39
CA TYR A 648 -31.79 -16.82 -3.22
C TYR A 648 -31.16 -15.48 -3.65
N HIS A 649 -31.61 -14.39 -3.05
CA HIS A 649 -31.08 -13.04 -3.30
C HIS A 649 -30.58 -12.42 -1.99
N LEU A 650 -29.40 -11.81 -2.05
CA LEU A 650 -28.79 -11.12 -0.93
C LEU A 650 -28.07 -9.87 -1.44
N THR A 651 -28.50 -8.70 -0.96
CA THR A 651 -27.78 -7.44 -1.16
C THR A 651 -27.27 -6.96 0.18
N LEU A 652 -25.98 -6.65 0.25
CA LEU A 652 -25.33 -6.16 1.47
C LEU A 652 -24.21 -5.19 1.16
N LYS A 653 -23.78 -4.45 2.17
CA LYS A 653 -22.63 -3.55 2.12
C LYS A 653 -21.49 -4.15 2.95
N LEU A 654 -20.35 -4.43 2.32
CA LEU A 654 -19.13 -4.91 2.99
C LEU A 654 -18.26 -3.72 3.40
N ALA A 655 -17.96 -3.62 4.70
CA ALA A 655 -16.99 -2.66 5.22
C ALA A 655 -15.55 -3.02 4.82
N PRO A 656 -14.60 -2.06 4.85
CA PRO A 656 -13.19 -2.35 4.60
C PRO A 656 -12.66 -3.53 5.42
N PHE A 657 -11.98 -4.45 4.74
CA PHE A 657 -11.40 -5.66 5.31
C PHE A 657 -12.42 -6.63 5.92
N GLU A 658 -13.71 -6.41 5.69
CA GLU A 658 -14.76 -7.36 6.08
C GLU A 658 -14.67 -8.63 5.24
N VAL A 659 -14.85 -9.77 5.89
CA VAL A 659 -14.93 -11.09 5.26
C VAL A 659 -16.23 -11.75 5.67
N LEU A 660 -16.97 -12.27 4.69
CA LEU A 660 -18.24 -12.94 4.87
C LEU A 660 -18.26 -14.28 4.14
N LEU A 661 -18.49 -15.38 4.85
CA LEU A 661 -18.70 -16.69 4.24
C LEU A 661 -20.18 -17.07 4.30
N LEU A 662 -20.75 -17.47 3.17
CA LEU A 662 -22.07 -18.06 3.04
C LEU A 662 -21.93 -19.52 2.59
N CYS A 663 -22.46 -20.46 3.36
CA CYS A 663 -22.51 -21.86 2.99
C CYS A 663 -23.97 -22.26 2.76
N PHE A 664 -24.27 -22.71 1.55
CA PHE A 664 -25.58 -23.17 1.13
C PHE A 664 -25.60 -24.69 1.11
N GLU A 665 -26.49 -25.28 1.89
CA GLU A 665 -26.63 -26.73 2.05
C GLU A 665 -28.09 -27.13 1.82
N LYS A 666 -28.32 -28.09 0.93
CA LYS A 666 -29.67 -28.62 0.67
C LYS A 666 -30.02 -29.70 1.70
N LEU A 667 -31.20 -29.61 2.29
CA LEU A 667 -31.66 -30.49 3.39
C LEU A 667 -32.47 -31.70 2.93
#